data_AF-A0A939XU65-F1
#
_entry.id   AF-A0A939XU65-F1
#
_cell.length_a   1.000
_cell.length_b   1.000
_cell.length_c   1.000
_cell.angle_alpha   90.00
_cell.angle_beta   90.00
_cell.angle_gamma   90.00
#
_symmetry.space_group_name_H-M   'P 1'
#
loop_
_entity.id
_entity.type
_entity.pdbx_description
1 polymer ?
#
loop_
_entity_poly.entity_id
_entity_poly.type
_entity_poly.pdbx_seq_one_letter_code
_entity_poly.pdbx_strand_id
1 'polypeptide(L)'
;MKKSFVLLLALASSFGLRASEADLVIPQSVHELSFLHWGFLVTVLGILFGVYHFLKTKSLPVHPAMREIGEVIFKTCSTYLKQQGKFLAILFIFIGIVVAFYFGGLSHMKVWEVLIILLSTVIGMLGSYAVAAYGIRMNTYANARMAFASLRRDPLRLLNIPLNAGMSIGVMLVCVELFIMLAILLLVPCNLAGVCFIGFAIGESLGASALRIAGGIFTKIADIGSDLMKVVFKIGEDDPRNPGVIADCTGDNAGDSVGPTADGFETYGVTGVALVSFILLAVGNPDIQKDLLIWIFSMRILMVITSIVAYWINKAFCKAKYAGKDSLDFEKPLTSLIWTASALSIAVTYCVSYFQLGRVCDIMHNPNLWWQLASIISLGTLGAALIPEITKVFTSPKSGHVQEVVKASHHGGASLNILSGFVAGNYSGFWTGLAFAILMFAGYALSLGIPTPDAISLEVVKNIPMDMMLYPAIFAFGLVAFGMLGMGPVTIAVDSYGPVTDNAQSVYELSLIEEVPNKDEEIERDFGFKPDWEKSKHYLEENDGAGNTFKATAKPVLIGTAVVGATTMIFSIILVIMKTLGVDPASLLNLLNAYTIIGFLLGGCVIYWFTGASTQAVTVGANRAVAFIKDHIKLDPNAPKKADTKSSVEVVRICTQYAQKGMFNIFLAIFFFALGFACLASPGSVGGNNAVSLFVSYLISIALFGLFQAVFMANAGGSWDNSKKVVEVDLDLKGTDLHDASVVGDTVGDPFKDTSSVSLNPIIKFTTLFGLLAMEMAIAPNFQSVAPWMGIVFVIVAVFFVWRSFYRMRIDDTIGNIIDAYNKK
;
A
#
# COMPACT_ATOMS: atom_id res chain seq x y z
N MET A 1 -8.84 -16.89 32.12
CA MET A 1 -7.57 -16.32 32.64
C MET A 1 -7.24 -16.98 33.98
N LYS A 2 -6.32 -17.96 34.01
CA LYS A 2 -5.61 -18.54 35.20
C LYS A 2 -5.03 -19.95 34.97
N LYS A 3 -4.77 -20.39 33.73
CA LYS A 3 -4.06 -21.66 33.46
C LYS A 3 -2.93 -21.58 32.42
N SER A 4 -2.52 -20.38 32.00
CA SER A 4 -1.50 -20.20 30.96
C SER A 4 -0.11 -19.81 31.48
N PHE A 5 0.13 -19.88 32.80
CA PHE A 5 1.35 -19.33 33.41
C PHE A 5 2.38 -20.39 33.83
N VAL A 6 2.13 -21.68 33.57
CA VAL A 6 2.93 -22.79 34.13
C VAL A 6 3.97 -23.35 33.15
N LEU A 7 4.01 -22.90 31.89
CA LEU A 7 5.00 -23.38 30.90
C LEU A 7 6.30 -22.54 30.84
N LEU A 8 6.43 -21.49 31.65
CA LEU A 8 7.51 -20.49 31.55
C LEU A 8 8.76 -20.79 32.43
N LEU A 9 8.82 -21.93 33.12
CA LEU A 9 9.81 -22.14 34.19
C LEU A 9 10.74 -23.36 34.06
N ALA A 10 10.85 -23.95 32.88
CA ALA A 10 11.77 -25.06 32.67
C ALA A 10 12.60 -24.88 31.40
N LEU A 11 13.59 -23.99 31.42
CA LEU A 11 14.70 -23.94 30.46
C LEU A 11 15.85 -23.12 31.07
N ALA A 12 16.54 -23.71 32.04
CA ALA A 12 17.82 -23.23 32.53
C ALA A 12 18.89 -24.28 32.20
N SER A 13 19.54 -24.10 31.05
CA SER A 13 20.82 -24.76 30.73
C SER A 13 21.61 -23.88 29.78
N SER A 14 22.87 -23.71 30.13
CA SER A 14 23.86 -22.78 29.55
C SER A 14 24.52 -23.30 28.27
N PHE A 15 25.13 -22.34 27.56
CA PHE A 15 26.14 -22.40 26.48
C PHE A 15 25.72 -22.16 25.03
N GLY A 16 26.46 -21.22 24.41
CA GLY A 16 26.59 -21.02 22.96
C GLY A 16 25.92 -19.76 22.40
N LEU A 17 26.49 -18.56 22.64
CA LEU A 17 26.11 -17.35 21.88
C LEU A 17 26.48 -17.55 20.40
N ARG A 18 25.47 -17.61 19.53
CA ARG A 18 25.60 -17.40 18.08
C ARG A 18 24.45 -16.53 17.57
N ALA A 19 24.79 -15.80 16.52
CA ALA A 19 24.12 -14.67 15.88
C ALA A 19 22.58 -14.61 15.94
N SER A 20 22.09 -13.40 16.22
CA SER A 20 20.69 -12.93 16.22
C SER A 20 20.65 -11.59 15.47
N GLU A 21 19.47 -11.03 15.14
CA GLU A 21 19.28 -9.61 14.75
C GLU A 21 20.08 -8.60 15.61
N ALA A 22 20.47 -8.98 16.84
CA ALA A 22 21.46 -8.28 17.67
C ALA A 22 22.84 -8.04 16.99
N ASP A 23 23.13 -8.68 15.85
CA ASP A 23 24.37 -8.55 15.08
C ASP A 23 24.29 -7.51 13.93
N LEU A 24 23.14 -6.83 13.72
CA LEU A 24 23.02 -5.72 12.76
C LEU A 24 23.63 -4.43 13.34
N VAL A 25 24.93 -4.48 13.65
CA VAL A 25 25.65 -3.37 14.25
C VAL A 25 26.01 -2.35 13.17
N ILE A 26 25.51 -1.12 13.32
CA ILE A 26 25.86 -0.02 12.43
C ILE A 26 27.33 0.38 12.68
N PRO A 27 28.14 0.66 11.64
CA PRO A 27 29.49 1.18 11.84
C PRO A 27 29.50 2.49 12.63
N GLN A 28 30.32 2.59 13.68
CA GLN A 28 30.37 3.79 14.55
C GLN A 28 30.68 5.09 13.80
N SER A 29 31.46 5.00 12.72
CA SER A 29 31.82 6.10 11.83
C SER A 29 30.61 6.72 11.10
N VAL A 30 29.43 6.08 11.14
CA VAL A 30 28.17 6.67 10.65
C VAL A 30 27.71 7.83 11.56
N HIS A 31 28.01 7.83 12.85
CA HIS A 31 27.62 8.92 13.75
C HIS A 31 28.48 10.19 13.58
N GLU A 32 29.66 10.07 12.97
CA GLU A 32 30.60 11.17 12.73
C GLU A 32 30.21 12.02 11.49
N LEU A 33 29.06 11.74 10.86
CA LEU A 33 28.68 12.26 9.55
C LEU A 33 27.94 13.60 9.59
N SER A 34 28.67 14.72 9.48
CA SER A 34 28.08 16.06 9.39
C SER A 34 27.12 16.26 8.19
N PHE A 35 27.31 15.52 7.09
CA PHE A 35 26.51 15.68 5.88
C PHE A 35 25.07 15.15 6.01
N LEU A 36 24.86 13.96 6.58
CA LEU A 36 23.51 13.38 6.72
C LEU A 36 22.63 14.14 7.72
N HIS A 37 23.22 14.92 8.62
CA HIS A 37 22.47 15.81 9.51
C HIS A 37 21.69 16.88 8.73
N TRP A 38 22.14 17.29 7.54
CA TRP A 38 21.35 18.14 6.64
C TRP A 38 20.06 17.46 6.16
N GLY A 39 20.00 16.12 6.20
CA GLY A 39 18.79 15.36 5.95
C GLY A 39 17.66 15.70 6.91
N PHE A 40 17.96 16.02 8.19
CA PHE A 40 16.96 16.52 9.13
C PHE A 40 16.40 17.88 8.68
N LEU A 41 17.25 18.76 8.16
CA LEU A 41 16.78 20.04 7.63
C LEU A 41 15.86 19.84 6.42
N VAL A 42 16.25 18.99 5.46
CA VAL A 42 15.44 18.73 4.25
C VAL A 42 14.08 18.10 4.63
N THR A 43 14.07 17.12 5.54
CA THR A 43 12.82 16.49 6.00
C THR A 43 11.93 17.48 6.74
N VAL A 44 12.48 18.34 7.61
CA VAL A 44 11.70 19.41 8.26
C VAL A 44 11.16 20.41 7.24
N LEU A 45 11.95 20.83 6.25
CA LEU A 45 11.48 21.71 5.18
C LEU A 45 10.38 21.06 4.33
N GLY A 46 10.48 19.76 4.05
CA GLY A 46 9.43 19.01 3.37
C GLY A 46 8.15 18.89 4.19
N ILE A 47 8.24 18.66 5.50
CA ILE A 47 7.09 18.69 6.42
C ILE A 47 6.44 20.09 6.38
N LEU A 48 7.23 21.16 6.45
CA LEU A 48 6.75 22.54 6.34
C LEU A 48 6.11 22.82 4.97
N PHE A 49 6.64 22.26 3.89
CA PHE A 49 6.03 22.32 2.55
C PHE A 49 4.62 21.68 2.56
N GLY A 50 4.48 20.49 3.16
CA GLY A 50 3.18 19.86 3.35
C GLY A 50 2.23 20.73 4.19
N VAL A 51 2.69 21.26 5.34
CA VAL A 51 1.86 22.17 6.16
C VAL A 51 1.45 23.43 5.38
N TYR A 52 2.35 24.02 4.60
CA TYR A 52 2.06 25.18 3.77
C TYR A 52 0.95 24.89 2.76
N HIS A 53 1.05 23.77 2.03
CA HIS A 53 0.03 23.36 1.07
C HIS A 53 -1.31 23.04 1.75
N PHE A 54 -1.26 22.41 2.93
CA PHE A 54 -2.44 22.18 3.77
C PHE A 54 -3.16 23.47 4.16
N LEU A 55 -2.43 24.45 4.69
CA LEU A 55 -3.00 25.75 5.07
C LEU A 55 -3.55 26.50 3.85
N LYS A 56 -2.86 26.42 2.70
CA LYS A 56 -3.29 27.03 1.44
C LYS A 56 -4.57 26.42 0.90
N THR A 57 -4.69 25.09 0.93
CA THR A 57 -5.92 24.40 0.51
C THR A 57 -7.06 24.68 1.49
N LYS A 58 -6.78 24.74 2.79
CA LYS A 58 -7.78 25.13 3.80
C LYS A 58 -8.33 26.54 3.54
N SER A 59 -7.49 27.48 3.13
CA SER A 59 -7.87 28.89 2.88
C SER A 59 -8.55 29.14 1.52
N LEU A 60 -8.61 28.14 0.63
CA LEU A 60 -9.32 28.29 -0.63
C LEU A 60 -10.83 28.53 -0.38
N PRO A 61 -11.49 29.40 -1.16
CA PRO A 61 -12.92 29.69 -1.00
C PRO A 61 -13.79 28.43 -1.16
N VAL A 62 -14.87 28.35 -0.38
CA VAL A 62 -15.87 27.27 -0.46
C VAL A 62 -17.22 27.81 0.00
N HIS A 63 -18.29 27.41 -0.68
CA HIS A 63 -19.65 27.73 -0.26
C HIS A 63 -20.01 27.04 1.06
N PRO A 64 -20.75 27.69 1.99
CA PRO A 64 -21.15 27.07 3.26
C PRO A 64 -21.82 25.69 3.11
N ALA A 65 -22.69 25.51 2.12
CA ALA A 65 -23.38 24.24 1.86
C ALA A 65 -22.41 23.09 1.56
N MET A 66 -21.40 23.30 0.71
CA MET A 66 -20.38 22.28 0.41
C MET A 66 -19.40 22.08 1.57
N ARG A 67 -19.09 23.15 2.30
CA ARG A 67 -18.24 23.08 3.50
C ARG A 67 -18.85 22.20 4.58
N GLU A 68 -20.15 22.31 4.80
CA GLU A 68 -20.87 21.50 5.79
C GLU A 68 -20.75 20.01 5.48
N ILE A 69 -20.96 19.60 4.23
CA ILE A 69 -20.77 18.20 3.80
C ILE A 69 -19.33 17.73 4.04
N GLY A 70 -18.33 18.54 3.65
CA GLY A 70 -16.93 18.20 3.90
C GLY A 70 -16.61 17.99 5.39
N GLU A 71 -17.22 18.77 6.30
CA GLU A 71 -17.04 18.58 7.75
C GLU A 71 -17.80 17.35 8.29
N VAL A 72 -18.95 16.99 7.71
CA VAL A 72 -19.66 15.74 8.04
C VAL A 72 -18.79 14.54 7.65
N ILE A 73 -18.26 14.51 6.43
CA ILE A 73 -17.35 13.46 5.95
C ILE A 73 -16.10 13.38 6.84
N PHE A 74 -15.51 14.52 7.22
CA PHE A 74 -14.36 14.51 8.13
C PHE A 74 -14.71 13.92 9.50
N LYS A 75 -15.88 14.25 10.06
CA LYS A 75 -16.31 13.76 11.38
C LYS A 75 -16.53 12.25 11.38
N THR A 76 -17.11 11.69 10.32
CA THR A 76 -17.28 10.23 10.16
C THR A 76 -15.92 9.56 9.98
N CYS A 77 -15.03 10.09 9.13
CA CYS A 77 -13.67 9.59 8.95
C CYS A 77 -12.86 9.60 10.26
N SER A 78 -12.92 10.70 11.02
CA SER A 78 -12.23 10.82 12.32
C SER A 78 -12.73 9.79 13.34
N THR A 79 -14.03 9.49 13.31
CA THR A 79 -14.63 8.47 14.18
C THR A 79 -14.15 7.07 13.79
N TYR A 80 -14.16 6.76 12.50
CA TYR A 80 -13.59 5.52 11.95
C TYR A 80 -12.12 5.36 12.35
N LEU A 81 -11.29 6.39 12.14
CA LEU A 81 -9.86 6.32 12.41
C LEU A 81 -9.57 6.07 13.90
N LYS A 82 -10.30 6.74 14.81
CA LYS A 82 -10.19 6.47 16.26
C LYS A 82 -10.51 5.01 16.61
N GLN A 83 -11.51 4.43 15.96
CA GLN A 83 -11.90 3.04 16.16
C GLN A 83 -10.83 2.08 15.58
N GLN A 84 -10.19 2.44 14.48
CA GLN A 84 -9.02 1.71 13.96
C GLN A 84 -7.80 1.83 14.86
N GLY A 85 -7.53 2.99 15.47
CA GLY A 85 -6.43 3.15 16.41
C GLY A 85 -6.55 2.23 17.64
N LYS A 86 -7.76 2.06 18.17
CA LYS A 86 -8.03 1.07 19.23
C LYS A 86 -7.79 -0.36 18.77
N PHE A 87 -8.18 -0.66 17.54
CA PHE A 87 -7.99 -1.98 16.94
C PHE A 87 -6.51 -2.30 16.70
N LEU A 88 -5.74 -1.34 16.18
CA LEU A 88 -4.29 -1.42 16.04
C LEU A 88 -3.61 -1.71 17.37
N ALA A 89 -4.01 -1.07 18.46
CA ALA A 89 -3.47 -1.36 19.79
C ALA A 89 -3.72 -2.82 20.22
N ILE A 90 -4.86 -3.42 19.84
CA ILE A 90 -5.14 -4.84 20.09
C ILE A 90 -4.20 -5.72 19.26
N LEU A 91 -3.99 -5.41 17.98
CA LEU A 91 -3.10 -6.19 17.12
C LEU A 91 -1.64 -6.09 17.57
N PHE A 92 -1.22 -4.90 18.03
CA PHE A 92 0.12 -4.67 18.58
C PHE A 92 0.42 -5.56 19.78
N ILE A 93 -0.57 -5.90 20.61
CA ILE A 93 -0.35 -6.83 21.75
C ILE A 93 0.20 -8.18 21.25
N PHE A 94 -0.30 -8.70 20.13
CA PHE A 94 0.17 -9.99 19.59
C PHE A 94 1.63 -9.91 19.14
N ILE A 95 1.99 -8.88 18.37
CA ILE A 95 3.35 -8.69 17.87
C ILE A 95 4.31 -8.34 19.01
N GLY A 96 3.91 -7.46 19.92
CA GLY A 96 4.68 -7.07 21.09
C GLY A 96 5.02 -8.25 22.00
N ILE A 97 4.12 -9.23 22.14
CA ILE A 97 4.41 -10.48 22.86
C ILE A 97 5.51 -11.28 22.16
N VAL A 98 5.47 -11.41 20.84
CA VAL A 98 6.50 -12.14 20.07
C VAL A 98 7.85 -11.42 20.14
N VAL A 99 7.87 -10.10 19.93
CA VAL A 99 9.07 -9.26 20.05
C VAL A 99 9.68 -9.37 21.45
N ALA A 100 8.86 -9.24 22.50
CA ALA A 100 9.33 -9.37 23.88
C ALA A 100 9.83 -10.79 24.21
N PHE A 101 9.15 -11.82 23.70
CA PHE A 101 9.56 -13.21 23.88
C PHE A 101 10.88 -13.52 23.18
N TYR A 102 11.05 -13.09 21.92
CA TYR A 102 12.28 -13.30 21.18
C TYR A 102 13.46 -12.54 21.80
N PHE A 103 13.40 -11.20 21.84
CA PHE A 103 14.55 -10.40 22.28
C PHE A 103 14.83 -10.51 23.79
N GLY A 104 13.77 -10.52 24.62
CA GLY A 104 13.93 -10.61 26.07
C GLY A 104 14.09 -12.03 26.58
N GLY A 105 13.29 -12.96 26.05
CA GLY A 105 13.27 -14.36 26.50
C GLY A 105 14.36 -15.22 25.89
N LEU A 106 14.53 -15.18 24.56
CA LEU A 106 15.45 -16.06 23.84
C LEU A 106 16.84 -15.43 23.63
N SER A 107 16.91 -14.15 23.22
CA SER A 107 18.18 -13.44 22.97
C SER A 107 18.79 -12.82 24.24
N HIS A 108 18.08 -12.90 25.38
CA HIS A 108 18.53 -12.41 26.69
C HIS A 108 18.99 -10.93 26.70
N MET A 109 18.40 -10.08 25.85
CA MET A 109 18.65 -8.64 25.86
C MET A 109 18.16 -8.00 27.15
N LYS A 110 18.77 -6.88 27.54
CA LYS A 110 18.34 -6.15 28.73
C LYS A 110 16.93 -5.62 28.52
N VAL A 111 16.12 -5.60 29.58
CA VAL A 111 14.73 -5.11 29.54
C VAL A 111 14.63 -3.73 28.88
N TRP A 112 15.59 -2.82 29.17
CA TRP A 112 15.62 -1.49 28.55
C TRP A 112 15.84 -1.52 27.03
N GLU A 113 16.67 -2.42 26.52
CA GLU A 113 16.92 -2.57 25.07
C GLU A 113 15.67 -3.08 24.36
N VAL A 114 14.98 -4.07 24.96
CA VAL A 114 13.69 -4.58 24.46
C VAL A 114 12.63 -3.49 24.46
N LEU A 115 12.59 -2.63 25.49
CA LEU A 115 11.66 -1.49 25.54
C LEU A 115 11.93 -0.48 24.43
N ILE A 116 13.20 -0.24 24.07
CA ILE A 116 13.55 0.62 22.92
C ILE A 116 13.05 0.00 21.61
N ILE A 117 13.23 -1.30 21.40
CA ILE A 117 12.75 -1.99 20.17
C ILE A 117 11.21 -1.91 20.08
N LEU A 118 10.52 -2.17 21.19
CA LEU A 118 9.06 -2.04 21.25
C LEU A 118 8.62 -0.59 21.02
N LEU A 119 9.35 0.39 21.55
CA LEU A 119 9.09 1.81 21.28
C LEU A 119 9.25 2.14 19.80
N SER A 120 10.32 1.67 19.14
CA SER A 120 10.52 1.82 17.69
C SER A 120 9.35 1.21 16.91
N THR A 121 8.85 0.05 17.34
CA THR A 121 7.66 -0.59 16.75
C THR A 121 6.40 0.26 16.91
N VAL A 122 6.18 0.84 18.10
CA VAL A 122 5.06 1.76 18.33
C VAL A 122 5.21 3.03 17.49
N ILE A 123 6.42 3.58 17.36
CA ILE A 123 6.69 4.76 16.54
C ILE A 123 6.36 4.47 15.06
N GLY A 124 6.76 3.31 14.52
CA GLY A 124 6.41 2.90 13.16
C GLY A 124 4.90 2.82 12.94
N MET A 125 4.18 2.15 13.84
CA MET A 125 2.72 2.05 13.79
C MET A 125 2.03 3.42 13.89
N LEU A 126 2.50 4.29 14.80
CA LEU A 126 1.98 5.65 14.96
C LEU A 126 2.31 6.53 13.76
N GLY A 127 3.44 6.30 13.10
CA GLY A 127 3.83 6.95 11.85
C GLY A 127 2.76 6.74 10.77
N SER A 128 2.46 5.49 10.43
CA SER A 128 1.40 5.12 9.48
C SER A 128 0.05 5.73 9.85
N TYR A 129 -0.31 5.68 11.14
CA TYR A 129 -1.57 6.25 11.65
C TYR A 129 -1.63 7.79 11.53
N ALA A 130 -0.53 8.49 11.82
CA ALA A 130 -0.45 9.94 11.80
C ALA A 130 -0.51 10.49 10.36
N VAL A 131 0.22 9.87 9.43
CA VAL A 131 0.18 10.28 8.01
C VAL A 131 -1.19 10.03 7.41
N ALA A 132 -1.84 8.90 7.76
CA ALA A 132 -3.22 8.62 7.39
C ALA A 132 -4.21 9.68 7.91
N ALA A 133 -4.08 10.08 9.19
CA ALA A 133 -4.90 11.14 9.77
C ALA A 133 -4.73 12.48 9.04
N TYR A 134 -3.49 12.81 8.68
CA TYR A 134 -3.16 14.01 7.91
C TYR A 134 -3.78 13.95 6.50
N GLY A 135 -3.67 12.81 5.82
CA GLY A 135 -4.26 12.56 4.50
C GLY A 135 -5.76 12.78 4.47
N ILE A 136 -6.52 12.18 5.40
CA ILE A 136 -7.97 12.37 5.53
C ILE A 136 -8.31 13.87 5.63
N ARG A 137 -7.64 14.61 6.52
CA ARG A 137 -8.00 16.03 6.71
C ARG A 137 -7.62 16.88 5.50
N MET A 138 -6.52 16.55 4.83
CA MET A 138 -6.13 17.24 3.60
C MET A 138 -7.15 17.00 2.48
N ASN A 139 -7.57 15.75 2.28
CA ASN A 139 -8.53 15.37 1.24
C ASN A 139 -9.91 15.93 1.50
N THR A 140 -10.41 15.88 2.74
CA THR A 140 -11.70 16.49 3.13
C THR A 140 -11.74 18.02 3.06
N TYR A 141 -10.58 18.68 3.05
CA TYR A 141 -10.54 20.07 2.61
C TYR A 141 -10.56 20.15 1.10
N ALA A 142 -9.68 19.44 0.41
CA ALA A 142 -9.51 19.53 -1.04
C ALA A 142 -10.80 19.24 -1.81
N ASN A 143 -11.55 18.18 -1.45
CA ASN A 143 -12.78 17.77 -2.13
C ASN A 143 -13.84 18.89 -2.12
N ALA A 144 -14.14 19.50 -0.97
CA ALA A 144 -15.12 20.57 -0.86
C ALA A 144 -14.72 21.85 -1.60
N ARG A 145 -13.40 22.15 -1.66
CA ARG A 145 -12.92 23.32 -2.45
C ARG A 145 -12.88 23.03 -3.93
N MET A 146 -12.63 21.79 -4.33
CA MET A 146 -12.68 21.38 -5.72
C MET A 146 -14.13 21.41 -6.24
N ALA A 147 -15.07 20.84 -5.47
CA ALA A 147 -16.51 20.90 -5.75
C ALA A 147 -16.95 22.35 -6.02
N PHE A 148 -16.59 23.29 -5.15
CA PHE A 148 -16.93 24.70 -5.34
C PHE A 148 -16.17 25.37 -6.50
N ALA A 149 -14.91 25.01 -6.71
CA ALA A 149 -14.11 25.57 -7.79
C ALA A 149 -14.60 25.14 -9.19
N SER A 150 -15.33 24.03 -9.30
CA SER A 150 -15.86 23.52 -10.57
C SER A 150 -16.85 24.49 -11.23
N LEU A 151 -17.57 25.27 -10.43
CA LEU A 151 -18.51 26.30 -10.88
C LEU A 151 -17.83 27.45 -11.65
N ARG A 152 -16.49 27.57 -11.63
CA ARG A 152 -15.74 28.67 -12.26
C ARG A 152 -15.35 28.43 -13.71
N ARG A 153 -15.65 27.25 -14.27
CA ARG A 153 -15.22 26.84 -15.61
C ARG A 153 -13.70 26.94 -15.83
N ASP A 154 -12.90 26.52 -14.85
CA ASP A 154 -11.43 26.54 -14.91
C ASP A 154 -10.87 25.12 -14.71
N PRO A 155 -10.68 24.34 -15.79
CA PRO A 155 -10.20 22.96 -15.67
C PRO A 155 -8.77 22.87 -15.14
N LEU A 156 -7.93 23.88 -15.38
CA LEU A 156 -6.57 23.91 -14.83
C LEU A 156 -6.60 24.06 -13.30
N ARG A 157 -7.54 24.84 -12.75
CA ARG A 157 -7.73 24.92 -11.30
C ARG A 157 -8.24 23.62 -10.71
N LEU A 158 -9.14 22.93 -11.42
CA LEU A 158 -9.65 21.61 -11.03
C LEU A 158 -8.59 20.52 -11.04
N LEU A 159 -7.60 20.58 -11.94
CA LEU A 159 -6.40 19.73 -11.87
C LEU A 159 -5.54 20.07 -10.65
N ASN A 160 -5.33 21.36 -10.39
CA ASN A 160 -4.34 21.81 -9.41
C ASN A 160 -4.76 21.57 -7.95
N ILE A 161 -6.05 21.65 -7.60
CA ILE A 161 -6.51 21.44 -6.21
C ILE A 161 -6.17 20.04 -5.69
N PRO A 162 -6.64 18.94 -6.33
CA PRO A 162 -6.29 17.58 -5.95
C PRO A 162 -4.79 17.31 -6.06
N LEU A 163 -4.12 17.80 -7.10
CA LEU A 163 -2.67 17.61 -7.23
C LEU A 163 -1.86 18.30 -6.12
N ASN A 164 -2.26 19.50 -5.69
CA ASN A 164 -1.65 20.17 -4.54
C ASN A 164 -1.88 19.36 -3.25
N ALA A 165 -3.06 18.75 -3.09
CA ALA A 165 -3.38 17.91 -1.95
C ALA A 165 -2.53 16.65 -1.92
N GLY A 166 -2.45 15.95 -3.05
CA GLY A 166 -1.60 14.78 -3.21
C GLY A 166 -0.13 15.07 -2.94
N MET A 167 0.43 16.15 -3.50
CA MET A 167 1.83 16.53 -3.24
C MET A 167 2.07 16.88 -1.76
N SER A 168 1.10 17.49 -1.10
CA SER A 168 1.15 17.79 0.33
C SER A 168 1.28 16.52 1.15
N ILE A 169 0.46 15.50 0.83
CA ILE A 169 0.44 14.20 1.50
C ILE A 169 1.73 13.43 1.20
N GLY A 170 2.11 13.31 -0.08
CA GLY A 170 3.29 12.56 -0.50
C GLY A 170 4.60 13.09 0.10
N VAL A 171 4.81 14.40 0.09
CA VAL A 171 6.01 15.00 0.70
C VAL A 171 5.99 14.86 2.22
N MET A 172 4.84 15.12 2.87
CA MET A 172 4.71 14.96 4.32
C MET A 172 5.05 13.53 4.77
N LEU A 173 4.47 12.54 4.10
CA LEU A 173 4.68 11.12 4.38
C LEU A 173 6.15 10.74 4.28
N VAL A 174 6.79 11.01 3.14
CA VAL A 174 8.19 10.60 2.91
C VAL A 174 9.12 11.33 3.88
N CYS A 175 8.84 12.60 4.19
CA CYS A 175 9.68 13.34 5.12
C CYS A 175 9.52 12.90 6.58
N VAL A 176 8.32 12.54 7.04
CA VAL A 176 8.12 11.99 8.39
C VAL A 176 8.82 10.64 8.53
N GLU A 177 8.66 9.77 7.54
CA GLU A 177 9.31 8.46 7.50
C GLU A 177 10.83 8.60 7.50
N LEU A 178 11.38 9.40 6.58
CA LEU A 178 12.81 9.59 6.43
C LEU A 178 13.43 10.27 7.66
N PHE A 179 12.69 11.17 8.32
CA PHE A 179 13.12 11.78 9.58
C PHE A 179 13.31 10.72 10.67
N ILE A 180 12.37 9.77 10.80
CA ILE A 180 12.45 8.71 11.80
C ILE A 180 13.58 7.74 11.44
N MET A 181 13.72 7.36 10.17
CA MET A 181 14.84 6.52 9.72
C MET A 181 16.22 7.17 9.98
N LEU A 182 16.35 8.48 9.75
CA LEU A 182 17.57 9.23 10.07
C LEU A 182 17.80 9.31 11.58
N ALA A 183 16.73 9.46 12.38
CA ALA A 183 16.84 9.44 13.84
C ALA A 183 17.33 8.07 14.35
N ILE A 184 16.82 6.96 13.79
CA ILE A 184 17.31 5.62 14.11
C ILE A 184 18.78 5.46 13.67
N LEU A 185 19.16 5.95 12.49
CA LEU A 185 20.52 5.81 11.98
C LEU A 185 21.56 6.61 12.79
N LEU A 186 21.23 7.84 13.18
CA LEU A 186 22.21 8.82 13.68
C LEU A 186 22.14 9.05 15.20
N LEU A 187 20.99 8.78 15.83
CA LEU A 187 20.75 9.14 17.24
C LEU A 187 20.62 7.90 18.15
N VAL A 188 20.19 6.76 17.62
CA VAL A 188 20.11 5.51 18.39
C VAL A 188 21.50 4.88 18.46
N PRO A 189 21.92 4.32 19.62
CA PRO A 189 23.21 3.64 19.74
C PRO A 189 23.42 2.59 18.64
N CYS A 190 24.62 2.55 18.05
CA CYS A 190 24.90 1.74 16.85
C CYS A 190 24.62 0.23 17.03
N ASN A 191 24.73 -0.28 18.26
CA ASN A 191 24.43 -1.67 18.61
C ASN A 191 22.92 -1.97 18.70
N LEU A 192 22.07 -0.94 18.76
CA LEU A 192 20.61 -1.07 18.80
C LEU A 192 19.93 -0.56 17.53
N ALA A 193 20.62 0.25 16.71
CA ALA A 193 20.04 0.87 15.52
C ALA A 193 19.49 -0.17 14.52
N GLY A 194 20.23 -1.27 14.26
CA GLY A 194 19.77 -2.35 13.37
C GLY A 194 18.46 -3.01 13.83
N VAL A 195 18.38 -3.44 15.08
CA VAL A 195 17.15 -4.04 15.66
C VAL A 195 16.01 -3.01 15.75
N CYS A 196 16.32 -1.73 15.94
CA CYS A 196 15.32 -0.66 15.93
C CYS A 196 14.74 -0.42 14.54
N PHE A 197 15.54 -0.53 13.47
CA PHE A 197 15.04 -0.47 12.10
C PHE A 197 14.03 -1.59 11.83
N ILE A 198 14.33 -2.82 12.27
CA ILE A 198 13.42 -3.96 12.10
C ILE A 198 12.15 -3.75 12.93
N GLY A 199 12.27 -3.37 14.20
CA GLY A 199 11.13 -3.04 15.05
C GLY A 199 10.23 -1.96 14.43
N PHE A 200 10.84 -0.88 13.95
CA PHE A 200 10.17 0.20 13.23
C PHE A 200 9.41 -0.34 11.99
N ALA A 201 10.09 -1.06 11.10
CA ALA A 201 9.49 -1.62 9.88
C ALA A 201 8.33 -2.61 10.16
N ILE A 202 8.44 -3.44 11.21
CA ILE A 202 7.34 -4.31 11.66
C ILE A 202 6.14 -3.47 12.12
N GLY A 203 6.39 -2.37 12.84
CA GLY A 203 5.37 -1.44 13.30
C GLY A 203 4.64 -0.75 12.15
N GLU A 204 5.37 -0.24 11.17
CA GLU A 204 4.83 0.35 9.95
C GLU A 204 3.99 -0.65 9.16
N SER A 205 4.52 -1.87 8.98
CA SER A 205 3.84 -2.99 8.30
C SER A 205 2.52 -3.35 8.95
N LEU A 206 2.49 -3.40 10.29
CA LEU A 206 1.26 -3.63 11.05
C LEU A 206 0.24 -2.50 10.82
N GLY A 207 0.70 -1.25 10.92
CA GLY A 207 -0.11 -0.05 10.69
C GLY A 207 -0.75 -0.05 9.31
N ALA A 208 0.08 -0.20 8.28
CA ALA A 208 -0.35 -0.24 6.88
C ALA A 208 -1.29 -1.41 6.58
N SER A 209 -0.95 -2.63 7.01
CA SER A 209 -1.80 -3.81 6.77
C SER A 209 -3.20 -3.62 7.33
N ALA A 210 -3.31 -3.19 8.59
CA ALA A 210 -4.61 -3.01 9.23
C ALA A 210 -5.41 -1.85 8.62
N LEU A 211 -4.78 -0.70 8.37
CA LEU A 211 -5.46 0.46 7.80
C LEU A 211 -5.89 0.21 6.35
N ARG A 212 -5.05 -0.43 5.54
CA ARG A 212 -5.36 -0.75 4.12
C ARG A 212 -6.45 -1.80 3.99
N ILE A 213 -6.35 -2.91 4.72
CA ILE A 213 -7.34 -4.00 4.63
C ILE A 213 -8.68 -3.58 5.22
N ALA A 214 -8.69 -3.04 6.45
CA ALA A 214 -9.94 -2.61 7.08
C ALA A 214 -10.56 -1.42 6.34
N GLY A 215 -9.72 -0.48 5.84
CA GLY A 215 -10.16 0.62 5.00
C GLY A 215 -10.80 0.14 3.71
N GLY A 216 -10.13 -0.75 2.98
CA GLY A 216 -10.63 -1.38 1.75
C GLY A 216 -11.96 -2.09 1.95
N ILE A 217 -12.07 -2.93 2.98
CA ILE A 217 -13.33 -3.61 3.30
C ILE A 217 -14.42 -2.58 3.63
N PHE A 218 -14.09 -1.55 4.41
CA PHE A 218 -15.05 -0.50 4.77
C PHE A 218 -15.58 0.23 3.53
N THR A 219 -14.69 0.74 2.66
CA THR A 219 -15.10 1.52 1.48
C THR A 219 -15.97 0.68 0.57
N LYS A 220 -15.55 -0.55 0.24
CA LYS A 220 -16.32 -1.35 -0.72
C LYS A 220 -17.62 -1.92 -0.16
N ILE A 221 -17.79 -2.01 1.16
CA ILE A 221 -19.12 -2.25 1.75
C ILE A 221 -20.05 -1.05 1.52
N ALA A 222 -19.53 0.17 1.69
CA ALA A 222 -20.30 1.39 1.55
C ALA A 222 -20.63 1.71 0.09
N ASP A 223 -19.66 1.56 -0.79
CA ASP A 223 -19.72 1.75 -2.25
C ASP A 223 -20.78 0.83 -2.86
N ILE A 224 -20.58 -0.51 -2.81
CA ILE A 224 -21.57 -1.49 -3.30
C ILE A 224 -22.94 -1.31 -2.63
N GLY A 225 -22.94 -0.96 -1.33
CA GLY A 225 -24.15 -0.65 -0.58
C GLY A 225 -24.96 0.48 -1.19
N SER A 226 -24.27 1.54 -1.61
CA SER A 226 -24.84 2.75 -2.19
C SER A 226 -25.15 2.56 -3.67
N ASP A 227 -24.23 1.99 -4.45
CA ASP A 227 -24.32 1.84 -5.90
C ASP A 227 -25.39 0.86 -6.36
N LEU A 228 -25.66 -0.20 -5.58
CA LEU A 228 -26.77 -1.09 -5.89
C LEU A 228 -28.14 -0.39 -5.81
N MET A 229 -28.23 0.79 -5.16
CA MET A 229 -29.46 1.57 -5.15
C MET A 229 -29.74 2.22 -6.51
N LYS A 230 -28.71 2.49 -7.32
CA LYS A 230 -28.84 2.97 -8.71
C LYS A 230 -29.67 1.99 -9.54
N VAL A 231 -29.39 0.70 -9.40
CA VAL A 231 -30.11 -0.37 -10.13
C VAL A 231 -31.49 -0.61 -9.54
N VAL A 232 -31.61 -0.64 -8.20
CA VAL A 232 -32.88 -0.99 -7.53
C VAL A 232 -33.92 0.11 -7.64
N PHE A 233 -33.52 1.37 -7.47
CA PHE A 233 -34.43 2.51 -7.38
C PHE A 233 -34.33 3.50 -8.55
N LYS A 234 -33.39 3.29 -9.49
CA LYS A 234 -33.17 4.16 -10.66
C LYS A 234 -32.94 5.62 -10.28
N ILE A 235 -32.16 5.82 -9.22
CA ILE A 235 -31.66 7.12 -8.75
C ILE A 235 -30.27 7.42 -9.34
N GLY A 236 -29.87 8.69 -9.31
CA GLY A 236 -28.53 9.12 -9.74
C GLY A 236 -27.42 8.63 -8.80
N GLU A 237 -26.18 8.72 -9.27
CA GLU A 237 -24.97 8.55 -8.45
C GLU A 237 -24.93 9.63 -7.36
N ASP A 238 -24.55 9.24 -6.13
CA ASP A 238 -24.47 10.13 -4.97
C ASP A 238 -25.76 10.86 -4.57
N ASP A 239 -26.93 10.29 -4.87
CA ASP A 239 -28.23 10.88 -4.52
C ASP A 239 -28.30 11.24 -3.02
N PRO A 240 -28.59 12.51 -2.65
CA PRO A 240 -28.55 12.92 -1.25
C PRO A 240 -29.57 12.25 -0.35
N ARG A 241 -30.59 11.59 -0.91
CA ARG A 241 -31.59 10.78 -0.17
C ARG A 241 -31.06 9.42 0.21
N ASN A 242 -29.98 8.93 -0.42
CA ASN A 242 -29.37 7.66 -0.11
C ASN A 242 -28.49 7.79 1.15
N PRO A 243 -28.84 7.13 2.27
CA PRO A 243 -28.07 7.21 3.51
C PRO A 243 -26.65 6.62 3.39
N GLY A 244 -26.37 5.81 2.37
CA GLY A 244 -25.08 5.19 2.12
C GLY A 244 -23.99 6.14 1.60
N VAL A 245 -24.34 7.22 0.92
CA VAL A 245 -23.37 8.09 0.22
C VAL A 245 -22.36 8.72 1.17
N ILE A 246 -22.78 9.15 2.37
CA ILE A 246 -21.82 9.65 3.38
C ILE A 246 -20.85 8.56 3.83
N ALA A 247 -21.31 7.31 3.94
CA ALA A 247 -20.43 6.19 4.27
C ALA A 247 -19.47 5.88 3.13
N ASP A 248 -19.91 6.05 1.88
CA ASP A 248 -19.10 5.89 0.68
C ASP A 248 -17.97 6.93 0.64
N CYS A 249 -18.30 8.22 0.75
CA CYS A 249 -17.30 9.28 0.87
C CYS A 249 -16.35 9.08 2.06
N THR A 250 -16.89 8.57 3.18
CA THR A 250 -16.05 8.20 4.33
C THR A 250 -15.09 7.08 3.96
N GLY A 251 -15.55 6.14 3.15
CA GLY A 251 -14.79 5.03 2.59
C GLY A 251 -13.66 5.49 1.70
N ASP A 252 -13.88 6.40 0.76
CA ASP A 252 -12.82 6.82 -0.17
C ASP A 252 -11.69 7.52 0.59
N ASN A 253 -12.03 8.26 1.66
CA ASN A 253 -11.03 8.78 2.57
C ASN A 253 -10.38 7.69 3.44
N ALA A 254 -11.16 6.75 3.98
CA ALA A 254 -10.70 5.73 4.92
C ALA A 254 -9.94 4.54 4.29
N GLY A 255 -10.19 4.25 3.02
CA GLY A 255 -9.61 3.14 2.25
C GLY A 255 -8.73 3.65 1.13
N ASP A 256 -9.26 4.52 0.28
CA ASP A 256 -8.57 4.94 -0.95
C ASP A 256 -7.60 6.11 -0.75
N SER A 257 -7.71 6.88 0.35
CA SER A 257 -6.73 7.89 0.74
C SER A 257 -5.82 7.43 1.88
N VAL A 258 -6.40 6.95 2.99
CA VAL A 258 -5.63 6.40 4.12
C VAL A 258 -4.80 5.21 3.70
N GLY A 259 -5.36 4.34 2.87
CA GLY A 259 -4.72 3.12 2.44
C GLY A 259 -3.39 3.38 1.74
N PRO A 260 -3.36 4.13 0.61
CA PRO A 260 -2.10 4.43 -0.07
C PRO A 260 -1.14 5.27 0.77
N THR A 261 -1.66 6.11 1.65
CA THR A 261 -0.81 6.92 2.54
C THR A 261 -0.10 6.03 3.58
N ALA A 262 -0.82 5.11 4.23
CA ALA A 262 -0.21 4.18 5.19
C ALA A 262 0.69 3.15 4.49
N ASP A 263 0.25 2.63 3.35
CA ASP A 263 1.01 1.70 2.50
C ASP A 263 2.27 2.36 1.92
N GLY A 264 2.18 3.61 1.48
CA GLY A 264 3.33 4.38 1.02
C GLY A 264 4.37 4.58 2.12
N PHE A 265 3.95 4.96 3.33
CA PHE A 265 4.84 5.13 4.49
C PHE A 265 5.64 3.86 4.76
N GLU A 266 4.93 2.75 4.85
CA GLU A 266 5.51 1.41 5.02
C GLU A 266 6.41 1.02 3.85
N THR A 267 6.01 1.24 2.62
CA THR A 267 6.79 0.88 1.43
C THR A 267 8.17 1.54 1.45
N TYR A 268 8.22 2.82 1.82
CA TYR A 268 9.44 3.58 1.96
C TYR A 268 10.34 3.06 3.07
N GLY A 269 9.77 2.87 4.27
CA GLY A 269 10.51 2.35 5.43
C GLY A 269 11.07 0.97 5.18
N VAL A 270 10.20 0.02 4.81
CA VAL A 270 10.55 -1.40 4.61
C VAL A 270 11.59 -1.59 3.52
N THR A 271 11.47 -0.91 2.38
CA THR A 271 12.47 -1.01 1.30
C THR A 271 13.82 -0.45 1.74
N GLY A 272 13.81 0.64 2.53
CA GLY A 272 15.02 1.18 3.15
C GLY A 272 15.66 0.20 4.13
N VAL A 273 14.87 -0.37 5.04
CA VAL A 273 15.34 -1.35 6.03
C VAL A 273 15.88 -2.62 5.36
N ALA A 274 15.29 -3.05 4.25
CA ALA A 274 15.78 -4.18 3.46
C ALA A 274 17.19 -3.93 2.91
N LEU A 275 17.43 -2.76 2.32
CA LEU A 275 18.75 -2.40 1.82
C LEU A 275 19.77 -2.19 2.94
N VAL A 276 19.39 -1.56 4.05
CA VAL A 276 20.25 -1.41 5.23
C VAL A 276 20.67 -2.78 5.75
N SER A 277 19.70 -3.70 5.95
CA SER A 277 19.97 -5.05 6.43
C SER A 277 20.86 -5.83 5.46
N PHE A 278 20.61 -5.71 4.15
CA PHE A 278 21.45 -6.35 3.14
C PHE A 278 22.88 -5.82 3.17
N ILE A 279 23.09 -4.50 3.20
CA ILE A 279 24.43 -3.89 3.25
C ILE A 279 25.21 -4.40 4.46
N LEU A 280 24.58 -4.45 5.64
CA LEU A 280 25.22 -4.90 6.88
C LEU A 280 25.56 -6.40 6.89
N LEU A 281 24.76 -7.23 6.21
CA LEU A 281 24.94 -8.68 6.19
C LEU A 281 25.79 -9.19 5.01
N ALA A 282 25.86 -8.44 3.90
CA ALA A 282 26.45 -8.92 2.65
C ALA A 282 27.74 -8.20 2.24
N VAL A 283 28.12 -7.11 2.89
CA VAL A 283 29.35 -6.35 2.58
C VAL A 283 30.35 -6.52 3.71
N GLY A 284 31.57 -6.95 3.41
CA GLY A 284 32.58 -7.26 4.44
C GLY A 284 33.24 -6.05 5.09
N ASN A 285 33.36 -4.94 4.36
CA ASN A 285 34.12 -3.78 4.80
C ASN A 285 33.24 -2.70 5.43
N PRO A 286 33.46 -2.33 6.72
CA PRO A 286 32.67 -1.30 7.40
C PRO A 286 32.72 0.08 6.74
N ASP A 287 33.81 0.43 6.05
CA ASP A 287 33.88 1.69 5.30
C ASP A 287 33.00 1.67 4.05
N ILE A 288 32.96 0.54 3.32
CA ILE A 288 32.02 0.38 2.19
C ILE A 288 30.58 0.39 2.71
N GLN A 289 30.30 -0.32 3.81
CA GLN A 289 28.98 -0.32 4.43
C GLN A 289 28.53 1.11 4.74
N LYS A 290 29.37 1.90 5.42
CA LYS A 290 29.12 3.31 5.73
C LYS A 290 28.85 4.12 4.45
N ASP A 291 29.71 4.01 3.44
CA ASP A 291 29.58 4.82 2.22
C ASP A 291 28.31 4.46 1.41
N LEU A 292 27.95 3.16 1.36
CA LEU A 292 26.69 2.71 0.75
C LEU A 292 25.46 3.16 1.55
N LEU A 293 25.51 3.13 2.88
CA LEU A 293 24.44 3.66 3.74
C LEU A 293 24.25 5.16 3.53
N ILE A 294 25.33 5.94 3.47
CA ILE A 294 25.28 7.37 3.15
C ILE A 294 24.63 7.58 1.78
N TRP A 295 25.04 6.80 0.79
CA TRP A 295 24.54 6.91 -0.57
C TRP A 295 23.04 6.65 -0.65
N ILE A 296 22.52 5.55 -0.08
CA ILE A 296 21.08 5.27 -0.13
C ILE A 296 20.26 6.34 0.60
N PHE A 297 20.72 6.84 1.76
CA PHE A 297 20.02 7.90 2.48
C PHE A 297 20.10 9.24 1.75
N SER A 298 21.24 9.56 1.13
CA SER A 298 21.39 10.75 0.28
C SER A 298 20.44 10.71 -0.91
N MET A 299 20.30 9.55 -1.56
CA MET A 299 19.34 9.35 -2.64
C MET A 299 17.91 9.64 -2.18
N ARG A 300 17.48 9.09 -1.04
CA ARG A 300 16.14 9.33 -0.49
C ARG A 300 15.87 10.81 -0.22
N ILE A 301 16.85 11.52 0.36
CA ILE A 301 16.76 12.96 0.61
C ILE A 301 16.58 13.73 -0.71
N LEU A 302 17.39 13.41 -1.71
CA LEU A 302 17.36 14.11 -3.00
C LEU A 302 16.12 13.78 -3.82
N MET A 303 15.57 12.58 -3.70
CA MET A 303 14.33 12.16 -4.35
C MET A 303 13.11 12.99 -3.90
N VAL A 304 13.12 13.49 -2.66
CA VAL A 304 12.11 14.47 -2.20
C VAL A 304 12.26 15.79 -2.95
N ILE A 305 13.50 16.28 -3.07
CA ILE A 305 13.80 17.55 -3.74
C ILE A 305 13.46 17.47 -5.24
N THR A 306 13.88 16.40 -5.92
CA THR A 306 13.58 16.19 -7.35
C THR A 306 12.08 16.10 -7.59
N SER A 307 11.32 15.44 -6.70
CA SER A 307 9.86 15.38 -6.80
C SER A 307 9.19 16.75 -6.69
N ILE A 308 9.63 17.60 -5.75
CA ILE A 308 9.11 18.97 -5.59
C ILE A 308 9.46 19.83 -6.81
N VAL A 309 10.71 19.75 -7.28
CA VAL A 309 11.17 20.50 -8.46
C VAL A 309 10.41 20.07 -9.72
N ALA A 310 10.26 18.76 -9.94
CA ALA A 310 9.49 18.22 -11.06
C ALA A 310 8.02 18.67 -11.01
N TYR A 311 7.43 18.70 -9.81
CA TYR A 311 6.09 19.24 -9.61
C TYR A 311 5.98 20.72 -10.02
N TRP A 312 6.94 21.56 -9.65
CA TRP A 312 6.95 22.97 -10.07
C TRP A 312 7.18 23.16 -11.57
N ILE A 313 8.09 22.38 -12.17
CA ILE A 313 8.32 22.39 -13.62
C ILE A 313 7.04 21.98 -14.36
N ASN A 314 6.41 20.88 -13.96
CA ASN A 314 5.18 20.40 -14.58
C ASN A 314 4.05 21.42 -14.43
N LYS A 315 3.92 22.05 -13.26
CA LYS A 315 2.92 23.09 -13.03
C LYS A 315 3.14 24.33 -13.90
N ALA A 316 4.38 24.77 -14.06
CA ALA A 316 4.72 25.89 -14.94
C ALA A 316 4.40 25.57 -16.41
N PHE A 317 4.76 24.36 -16.87
CA PHE A 317 4.44 23.89 -18.22
C PHE A 317 2.92 23.78 -18.45
N CYS A 318 2.19 23.18 -17.52
CA CYS A 318 0.73 23.05 -17.62
C CYS A 318 0.05 24.41 -17.64
N LYS A 319 0.50 25.36 -16.82
CA LYS A 319 0.02 26.74 -16.86
C LYS A 319 0.29 27.40 -18.21
N ALA A 320 1.50 27.25 -18.76
CA ALA A 320 1.82 27.82 -20.07
C ALA A 320 0.97 27.23 -21.21
N LYS A 321 0.66 25.93 -21.16
CA LYS A 321 -0.04 25.21 -22.23
C LYS A 321 -1.57 25.29 -22.17
N TYR A 322 -2.13 25.35 -20.96
CA TYR A 322 -3.57 25.20 -20.70
C TYR A 322 -4.23 26.40 -20.03
N ALA A 323 -3.51 27.48 -19.70
CA ALA A 323 -4.13 28.69 -19.18
C ALA A 323 -5.18 29.24 -20.18
N GLY A 324 -6.37 29.54 -19.66
CA GLY A 324 -7.47 30.09 -20.44
C GLY A 324 -8.14 29.11 -21.41
N LYS A 325 -7.83 27.80 -21.35
CA LYS A 325 -8.52 26.80 -22.16
C LYS A 325 -9.76 26.25 -21.46
N ASP A 326 -10.80 26.07 -22.27
CA ASP A 326 -12.09 25.47 -21.89
C ASP A 326 -12.08 23.93 -21.86
N SER A 327 -10.96 23.28 -22.16
CA SER A 327 -10.85 21.82 -22.05
C SER A 327 -9.41 21.40 -21.78
N LEU A 328 -9.28 20.34 -20.99
CA LEU A 328 -8.01 19.75 -20.57
C LEU A 328 -8.21 18.25 -20.40
N ASP A 329 -7.42 17.47 -21.12
CA ASP A 329 -7.27 16.06 -20.82
C ASP A 329 -6.47 15.89 -19.53
N PHE A 330 -7.16 15.59 -18.42
CA PHE A 330 -6.58 15.49 -17.08
C PHE A 330 -5.49 14.42 -16.96
N GLU A 331 -5.51 13.38 -17.80
CA GLU A 331 -4.48 12.32 -17.77
C GLU A 331 -3.10 12.82 -18.26
N LYS A 332 -3.07 13.82 -19.15
CA LYS A 332 -1.82 14.30 -19.78
C LYS A 332 -0.90 15.04 -18.78
N PRO A 333 -1.38 16.01 -17.98
CA PRO A 333 -0.59 16.65 -16.94
C PRO A 333 -0.03 15.69 -15.88
N LEU A 334 -0.83 14.69 -15.49
CA LEU A 334 -0.44 13.69 -14.50
C LEU A 334 0.64 12.76 -15.06
N THR A 335 0.46 12.27 -16.29
CA THR A 335 1.49 11.52 -17.02
C THR A 335 2.78 12.33 -17.18
N SER A 336 2.67 13.59 -17.58
CA SER A 336 3.80 14.51 -17.74
C SER A 336 4.58 14.70 -16.44
N LEU A 337 3.90 14.76 -15.30
CA LEU A 337 4.53 14.85 -13.99
C LEU A 337 5.38 13.61 -13.68
N ILE A 338 4.83 12.41 -13.90
CA ILE A 338 5.52 11.13 -13.67
C ILE A 338 6.82 11.06 -14.49
N TRP A 339 6.75 11.37 -15.78
CA TRP A 339 7.92 11.35 -16.67
C TRP A 339 8.94 12.42 -16.32
N THR A 340 8.49 13.64 -15.97
CA THR A 340 9.38 14.74 -15.57
C THR A 340 10.12 14.39 -14.27
N ALA A 341 9.41 13.84 -13.28
CA ALA A 341 10.01 13.41 -12.01
C ALA A 341 11.01 12.27 -12.22
N SER A 342 10.67 11.30 -13.07
CA SER A 342 11.55 10.18 -13.40
C SER A 342 12.84 10.64 -14.08
N ALA A 343 12.75 11.49 -15.10
CA ALA A 343 13.92 12.01 -15.80
C ALA A 343 14.86 12.80 -14.87
N LEU A 344 14.29 13.66 -14.02
CA LEU A 344 15.07 14.43 -13.05
C LEU A 344 15.70 13.55 -11.98
N SER A 345 14.94 12.57 -11.47
CA SER A 345 15.44 11.59 -10.49
C SER A 345 16.60 10.76 -11.05
N ILE A 346 16.50 10.27 -12.29
CA ILE A 346 17.57 9.52 -12.97
C ILE A 346 18.82 10.42 -13.12
N ALA A 347 18.67 11.65 -13.60
CA ALA A 347 19.81 12.57 -13.76
C ALA A 347 20.54 12.83 -12.44
N VAL A 348 19.79 13.08 -11.35
CA VAL A 348 20.37 13.27 -10.01
C VAL A 348 20.99 11.98 -9.49
N THR A 349 20.39 10.83 -9.77
CA THR A 349 20.94 9.52 -9.36
C THR A 349 22.34 9.28 -9.96
N TYR A 350 22.56 9.58 -11.24
CA TYR A 350 23.90 9.47 -11.83
C TYR A 350 24.88 10.48 -11.23
N CYS A 351 24.46 11.74 -11.08
CA CYS A 351 25.27 12.81 -10.52
C CYS A 351 25.78 12.47 -9.11
N VAL A 352 24.88 12.07 -8.22
CA VAL A 352 25.20 11.79 -6.81
C VAL A 352 26.04 10.52 -6.69
N SER A 353 25.71 9.48 -7.45
CA SER A 353 26.47 8.24 -7.46
C SER A 353 27.92 8.47 -7.89
N TYR A 354 28.14 9.32 -8.91
CA TYR A 354 29.48 9.70 -9.36
C TYR A 354 30.30 10.37 -8.25
N PHE A 355 29.70 11.30 -7.50
CA PHE A 355 30.41 12.02 -6.44
C PHE A 355 30.62 11.21 -5.15
N GLN A 356 29.69 10.34 -4.78
CA GLN A 356 29.73 9.64 -3.48
C GLN A 356 30.38 8.27 -3.53
N LEU A 357 30.34 7.56 -4.67
CA LEU A 357 30.79 6.16 -4.74
C LEU A 357 32.24 5.99 -5.20
N GLY A 358 33.00 7.07 -5.43
CA GLY A 358 34.40 7.00 -5.88
C GLY A 358 35.28 6.15 -4.97
N ARG A 359 35.22 6.37 -3.65
CA ARG A 359 35.97 5.58 -2.66
C ARG A 359 35.57 4.10 -2.68
N VAL A 360 34.28 3.80 -2.86
CA VAL A 360 33.80 2.41 -2.95
C VAL A 360 34.33 1.73 -4.22
N CYS A 361 34.36 2.45 -5.35
CA CYS A 361 34.95 1.95 -6.60
C CYS A 361 36.42 1.60 -6.43
N ASP A 362 37.18 2.44 -5.72
CA ASP A 362 38.60 2.22 -5.46
C ASP A 362 38.83 0.99 -4.58
N ILE A 363 38.11 0.86 -3.46
CA ILE A 363 38.27 -0.27 -2.52
C ILE A 363 37.83 -1.59 -3.17
N MET A 364 36.75 -1.59 -3.95
CA MET A 364 36.26 -2.78 -4.66
C MET A 364 37.00 -3.04 -5.98
N HIS A 365 38.00 -2.23 -6.33
CA HIS A 365 38.76 -2.35 -7.58
C HIS A 365 37.87 -2.39 -8.85
N ASN A 366 36.73 -1.70 -8.82
CA ASN A 366 35.78 -1.65 -9.93
C ASN A 366 35.41 -0.18 -10.25
N PRO A 367 36.05 0.44 -11.27
CA PRO A 367 35.79 1.83 -11.65
C PRO A 367 34.39 2.03 -12.24
N ASN A 368 33.70 0.96 -12.64
CA ASN A 368 32.36 1.01 -13.24
C ASN A 368 31.24 0.96 -12.19
N LEU A 369 31.56 0.69 -10.94
CA LEU A 369 30.57 0.40 -9.90
C LEU A 369 29.58 1.55 -9.69
N TRP A 370 30.04 2.80 -9.70
CA TRP A 370 29.18 3.97 -9.48
C TRP A 370 28.05 4.06 -10.52
N TRP A 371 28.35 3.83 -11.81
CA TRP A 371 27.34 3.91 -12.86
C TRP A 371 26.52 2.63 -12.96
N GLN A 372 27.07 1.47 -12.60
CA GLN A 372 26.31 0.21 -12.48
C GLN A 372 25.20 0.38 -11.43
N LEU A 373 25.54 0.83 -10.22
CA LEU A 373 24.58 1.05 -9.14
C LEU A 373 23.58 2.16 -9.48
N ALA A 374 24.03 3.26 -10.10
CA ALA A 374 23.14 4.32 -10.58
C ALA A 374 22.16 3.82 -11.66
N SER A 375 22.62 2.97 -12.59
CA SER A 375 21.80 2.39 -13.64
C SER A 375 20.74 1.46 -13.06
N ILE A 376 21.08 0.66 -12.04
CA ILE A 376 20.14 -0.24 -11.37
C ILE A 376 19.02 0.54 -10.68
N ILE A 377 19.32 1.59 -9.91
CA ILE A 377 18.29 2.49 -9.35
C ILE A 377 17.47 3.14 -10.47
N SER A 378 18.12 3.54 -11.55
CA SER A 378 17.46 4.18 -12.69
C SER A 378 16.50 3.23 -13.42
N LEU A 379 16.79 1.93 -13.49
CA LEU A 379 15.86 0.92 -14.01
C LEU A 379 14.59 0.85 -13.15
N GLY A 380 14.73 0.92 -11.83
CA GLY A 380 13.60 1.04 -10.92
C GLY A 380 12.78 2.31 -11.17
N THR A 381 13.46 3.45 -11.28
CA THR A 381 12.80 4.75 -11.53
C THR A 381 12.08 4.74 -12.87
N LEU A 382 12.69 4.16 -13.92
CA LEU A 382 12.07 3.96 -15.22
C LEU A 382 10.86 3.02 -15.11
N GLY A 383 10.95 1.97 -14.30
CA GLY A 383 9.84 1.07 -14.01
C GLY A 383 8.63 1.81 -13.43
N ALA A 384 8.85 2.75 -12.51
CA ALA A 384 7.79 3.59 -11.94
C ALA A 384 7.11 4.52 -12.97
N ALA A 385 7.76 4.83 -14.10
CA ALA A 385 7.13 5.55 -15.21
C ALA A 385 6.48 4.61 -16.25
N LEU A 386 7.11 3.48 -16.54
CA LEU A 386 6.70 2.55 -17.58
C LEU A 386 5.48 1.70 -17.17
N ILE A 387 5.45 1.20 -15.93
CA ILE A 387 4.37 0.35 -15.43
C ILE A 387 3.01 1.08 -15.46
N PRO A 388 2.91 2.38 -15.08
CA PRO A 388 1.71 3.18 -15.31
C PRO A 388 1.24 3.20 -16.77
N GLU A 389 2.14 3.36 -17.73
CA GLU A 389 1.78 3.36 -19.15
C GLU A 389 1.20 2.01 -19.59
N ILE A 390 1.81 0.90 -19.16
CA ILE A 390 1.28 -0.44 -19.41
C ILE A 390 -0.11 -0.59 -18.79
N THR A 391 -0.30 -0.09 -17.56
CA THR A 391 -1.58 -0.19 -16.84
C THR A 391 -2.68 0.62 -17.54
N LYS A 392 -2.38 1.79 -18.10
CA LYS A 392 -3.34 2.61 -18.86
C LYS A 392 -3.90 1.89 -20.08
N VAL A 393 -3.14 0.99 -20.71
CA VAL A 393 -3.61 0.18 -21.85
C VAL A 393 -4.81 -0.71 -21.47
N PHE A 394 -4.97 -1.05 -20.19
CA PHE A 394 -6.05 -1.92 -19.71
C PHE A 394 -7.16 -1.17 -18.96
N THR A 395 -6.85 0.01 -18.42
CA THR A 395 -7.71 0.70 -17.46
C THR A 395 -8.19 2.06 -17.94
N SER A 396 -7.48 2.77 -18.83
CA SER A 396 -7.94 4.10 -19.26
C SER A 396 -9.26 4.01 -20.05
N PRO A 397 -10.20 4.98 -19.89
CA PRO A 397 -11.42 5.07 -20.69
C PRO A 397 -11.16 5.04 -22.20
N LYS A 398 -10.00 5.57 -22.63
CA LYS A 398 -9.58 5.66 -24.03
C LYS A 398 -8.92 4.38 -24.57
N SER A 399 -8.75 3.37 -23.73
CA SER A 399 -8.03 2.15 -24.08
C SER A 399 -8.87 1.15 -24.87
N GLY A 400 -8.24 0.36 -25.74
CA GLY A 400 -8.94 -0.67 -26.51
C GLY A 400 -9.61 -1.72 -25.62
N HIS A 401 -9.03 -2.05 -24.46
CA HIS A 401 -9.58 -3.02 -23.53
C HIS A 401 -10.86 -2.52 -22.85
N VAL A 402 -10.87 -1.28 -22.33
CA VAL A 402 -12.09 -0.70 -21.71
C VAL A 402 -13.21 -0.58 -22.72
N GLN A 403 -12.90 -0.13 -23.95
CA GLN A 403 -13.88 -0.04 -25.03
C GLN A 403 -14.46 -1.42 -25.40
N GLU A 404 -13.67 -2.49 -25.30
CA GLU A 404 -14.16 -3.86 -25.49
C GLU A 404 -15.08 -4.31 -24.34
N VAL A 405 -14.82 -3.90 -23.09
CA VAL A 405 -15.74 -4.14 -21.97
C VAL A 405 -17.09 -3.48 -22.22
N VAL A 406 -17.12 -2.24 -22.71
CA VAL A 406 -18.37 -1.55 -23.07
C VAL A 406 -19.13 -2.28 -24.17
N LYS A 407 -18.46 -2.69 -25.26
CA LYS A 407 -19.08 -3.47 -26.35
C LYS A 407 -19.62 -4.82 -25.86
N ALA A 408 -18.85 -5.52 -25.03
CA ALA A 408 -19.26 -6.79 -24.45
C ALA A 408 -20.51 -6.61 -23.58
N SER A 409 -20.58 -5.53 -22.80
CA SER A 409 -21.75 -5.15 -22.00
C SER A 409 -22.99 -4.95 -22.88
N HIS A 410 -22.84 -4.29 -24.03
CA HIS A 410 -23.92 -4.07 -24.97
C HIS A 410 -24.43 -5.38 -25.59
N HIS A 411 -23.53 -6.30 -25.95
CA HIS A 411 -23.90 -7.53 -26.65
C HIS A 411 -24.39 -8.66 -25.75
N GLY A 412 -23.99 -8.72 -24.48
CA GLY A 412 -24.35 -9.83 -23.59
C GLY A 412 -24.48 -9.46 -22.12
N GLY A 413 -24.75 -8.18 -21.84
CA GLY A 413 -25.02 -7.67 -20.50
C GLY A 413 -23.89 -7.93 -19.51
N ALA A 414 -24.27 -8.06 -18.24
CA ALA A 414 -23.33 -8.23 -17.13
C ALA A 414 -22.41 -9.46 -17.28
N SER A 415 -22.90 -10.55 -17.90
CA SER A 415 -22.10 -11.77 -18.06
C SER A 415 -20.89 -11.55 -18.97
N LEU A 416 -21.09 -10.95 -20.16
CA LEU A 416 -19.98 -10.65 -21.06
C LEU A 416 -19.13 -9.47 -20.58
N ASN A 417 -19.72 -8.51 -19.86
CA ASN A 417 -18.97 -7.45 -19.17
C ASN A 417 -17.93 -8.06 -18.21
N ILE A 418 -18.35 -8.95 -17.31
CA ILE A 418 -17.46 -9.61 -16.34
C ILE A 418 -16.39 -10.43 -17.07
N LEU A 419 -16.77 -11.21 -18.09
CA LEU A 419 -15.76 -11.97 -18.84
C LEU A 419 -14.74 -11.06 -19.54
N SER A 420 -15.15 -9.91 -20.07
CA SER A 420 -14.26 -8.97 -20.75
C SER A 420 -13.26 -8.30 -19.79
N GLY A 421 -13.71 -7.84 -18.62
CA GLY A 421 -12.79 -7.29 -17.61
C GLY A 421 -11.85 -8.35 -17.03
N PHE A 422 -12.31 -9.59 -16.88
CA PHE A 422 -11.44 -10.72 -16.54
C PHE A 422 -10.34 -10.96 -17.58
N VAL A 423 -10.66 -10.84 -18.88
CA VAL A 423 -9.68 -10.90 -19.96
C VAL A 423 -8.67 -9.76 -19.85
N ALA A 424 -9.12 -8.52 -19.66
CA ALA A 424 -8.23 -7.36 -19.49
C ALA A 424 -7.25 -7.55 -18.31
N GLY A 425 -7.75 -8.03 -17.17
CA GLY A 425 -6.93 -8.34 -16.00
C GLY A 425 -5.82 -9.36 -16.29
N ASN A 426 -6.15 -10.49 -16.93
CA ASN A 426 -5.17 -11.55 -17.21
C ASN A 426 -4.10 -11.10 -18.21
N TYR A 427 -4.50 -10.41 -19.28
CA TYR A 427 -3.56 -9.84 -20.25
C TYR A 427 -2.62 -8.84 -19.58
N SER A 428 -3.15 -7.99 -18.69
CA SER A 428 -2.33 -7.05 -17.94
C SER A 428 -1.31 -7.75 -17.04
N GLY A 429 -1.69 -8.85 -16.39
CA GLY A 429 -0.80 -9.66 -15.55
C GLY A 429 0.40 -10.19 -16.33
N PHE A 430 0.19 -10.65 -17.57
CA PHE A 430 1.27 -11.08 -18.46
C PHE A 430 2.23 -9.94 -18.80
N TRP A 431 1.72 -8.82 -19.31
CA TRP A 431 2.57 -7.72 -19.79
C TRP A 431 3.32 -7.01 -18.65
N THR A 432 2.64 -6.77 -17.53
CA THR A 432 3.27 -6.19 -16.34
C THR A 432 4.30 -7.15 -15.73
N GLY A 433 4.01 -8.46 -15.67
CA GLY A 433 4.98 -9.46 -15.23
C GLY A 433 6.22 -9.53 -16.13
N LEU A 434 6.04 -9.44 -17.44
CA LEU A 434 7.15 -9.38 -18.39
C LEU A 434 7.99 -8.10 -18.20
N ALA A 435 7.36 -6.95 -17.94
CA ALA A 435 8.08 -5.72 -17.63
C ALA A 435 8.95 -5.86 -16.38
N PHE A 436 8.42 -6.43 -15.30
CA PHE A 436 9.22 -6.74 -14.10
C PHE A 436 10.37 -7.70 -14.39
N ALA A 437 10.13 -8.76 -15.17
CA ALA A 437 11.17 -9.71 -15.56
C ALA A 437 12.31 -9.04 -16.34
N ILE A 438 12.00 -8.16 -17.29
CA ILE A 438 12.99 -7.40 -18.06
C ILE A 438 13.79 -6.45 -17.16
N LEU A 439 13.12 -5.70 -16.29
CA LEU A 439 13.79 -4.76 -15.37
C LEU A 439 14.72 -5.49 -14.39
N MET A 440 14.25 -6.60 -13.80
CA MET A 440 15.07 -7.42 -12.92
C MET A 440 16.22 -8.07 -13.67
N PHE A 441 16.00 -8.60 -14.88
CA PHE A 441 17.06 -9.19 -15.69
C PHE A 441 18.14 -8.16 -16.07
N ALA A 442 17.75 -6.93 -16.41
CA ALA A 442 18.69 -5.85 -16.67
C ALA A 442 19.49 -5.48 -15.40
N GLY A 443 18.84 -5.44 -14.23
CA GLY A 443 19.51 -5.27 -12.94
C GLY A 443 20.51 -6.38 -12.64
N TYR A 444 20.12 -7.63 -12.90
CA TYR A 444 21.00 -8.80 -12.79
C TYR A 444 22.22 -8.68 -13.72
N ALA A 445 22.00 -8.35 -15.00
CA ALA A 445 23.09 -8.21 -15.97
C ALA A 445 24.11 -7.14 -15.55
N LEU A 446 23.65 -6.01 -15.00
CA LEU A 446 24.51 -4.97 -14.44
C LEU A 446 25.26 -5.43 -13.19
N SER A 447 24.65 -6.30 -12.38
CA SER A 447 25.26 -6.84 -11.15
C SER A 447 26.43 -7.81 -11.41
N LEU A 448 26.54 -8.40 -12.61
CA LEU A 448 27.61 -9.35 -12.97
C LEU A 448 29.00 -8.74 -12.91
N GLY A 449 29.11 -7.41 -13.01
CA GLY A 449 30.38 -6.71 -12.87
C GLY A 449 30.74 -6.34 -11.43
N ILE A 450 29.88 -6.61 -10.44
CA ILE A 450 30.13 -6.30 -9.04
C ILE A 450 30.97 -7.43 -8.40
N PRO A 451 32.13 -7.13 -7.78
CA PRO A 451 32.99 -8.14 -7.16
C PRO A 451 32.26 -8.98 -6.11
N THR A 452 32.35 -10.31 -6.26
CA THR A 452 31.75 -11.30 -5.36
C THR A 452 32.67 -12.52 -5.23
N PRO A 453 32.66 -13.25 -4.10
CA PRO A 453 33.49 -14.44 -3.93
C PRO A 453 33.13 -15.57 -4.90
N ASP A 454 34.12 -16.31 -5.39
CA ASP A 454 33.93 -17.45 -6.32
C ASP A 454 33.06 -18.58 -5.73
N ALA A 455 33.14 -18.77 -4.41
CA ALA A 455 32.35 -19.75 -3.68
C ALA A 455 31.85 -19.15 -2.37
N ILE A 456 30.57 -19.38 -2.07
CA ILE A 456 29.92 -18.86 -0.87
C ILE A 456 29.83 -19.99 0.14
N SER A 457 30.77 -19.98 1.09
CA SER A 457 30.86 -20.97 2.18
C SER A 457 30.59 -20.32 3.54
N LEU A 458 30.34 -21.13 4.57
CA LEU A 458 30.13 -20.63 5.93
C LEU A 458 31.30 -19.78 6.44
N GLU A 459 32.52 -20.11 6.02
CA GLU A 459 33.72 -19.35 6.36
C GLU A 459 33.72 -17.98 5.68
N VAL A 460 33.39 -17.93 4.39
CA VAL A 460 33.29 -16.68 3.62
C VAL A 460 32.18 -15.79 4.18
N VAL A 461 31.01 -16.34 4.53
CA VAL A 461 29.91 -15.53 5.09
C VAL A 461 30.23 -15.01 6.49
N LYS A 462 31.07 -15.71 7.26
CA LYS A 462 31.55 -15.21 8.56
C LYS A 462 32.64 -14.16 8.41
N ASN A 463 33.45 -14.25 7.37
CA ASN A 463 34.59 -13.37 7.11
C ASN A 463 34.58 -12.95 5.63
N ILE A 464 33.62 -12.07 5.29
CA ILE A 464 33.45 -11.61 3.91
C ILE A 464 34.71 -10.81 3.51
N PRO A 465 35.31 -11.06 2.33
CA PRO A 465 36.45 -10.29 1.87
C PRO A 465 36.17 -8.78 1.85
N MET A 466 37.19 -7.98 2.19
CA MET A 466 37.06 -6.54 2.41
C MET A 466 36.75 -5.72 1.15
N ASP A 467 36.86 -6.32 -0.02
CA ASP A 467 36.65 -5.71 -1.33
C ASP A 467 35.45 -6.34 -2.08
N MET A 468 34.64 -7.16 -1.42
CA MET A 468 33.58 -7.94 -2.05
C MET A 468 32.20 -7.79 -1.40
N MET A 469 31.16 -8.10 -2.19
CA MET A 469 29.76 -8.19 -1.78
C MET A 469 29.21 -9.58 -2.05
N LEU A 470 28.49 -10.15 -1.08
CA LEU A 470 27.75 -11.39 -1.27
C LEU A 470 26.49 -11.14 -2.11
N TYR A 471 26.25 -11.99 -3.10
CA TYR A 471 25.04 -11.97 -3.94
C TYR A 471 24.65 -10.60 -4.52
N PRO A 472 25.51 -9.95 -5.33
CA PRO A 472 25.23 -8.63 -5.89
C PRO A 472 23.91 -8.53 -6.68
N ALA A 473 23.46 -9.63 -7.28
CA ALA A 473 22.18 -9.71 -7.98
C ALA A 473 20.99 -9.37 -7.08
N ILE A 474 21.01 -9.83 -5.83
CA ILE A 474 19.91 -9.58 -4.89
C ILE A 474 19.94 -8.14 -4.39
N PHE A 475 21.14 -7.58 -4.19
CA PHE A 475 21.30 -6.16 -3.92
C PHE A 475 20.74 -5.33 -5.08
N ALA A 476 21.04 -5.74 -6.32
CA ALA A 476 20.53 -5.07 -7.51
C ALA A 476 19.00 -5.12 -7.59
N PHE A 477 18.37 -6.24 -7.25
CA PHE A 477 16.91 -6.31 -7.16
C PHE A 477 16.38 -5.33 -6.10
N GLY A 478 16.96 -5.31 -4.90
CA GLY A 478 16.58 -4.33 -3.87
C GLY A 478 16.71 -2.88 -4.35
N LEU A 479 17.76 -2.58 -5.11
CA LEU A 479 17.96 -1.25 -5.70
C LEU A 479 16.96 -0.92 -6.83
N VAL A 480 16.47 -1.92 -7.56
CA VAL A 480 15.34 -1.72 -8.51
C VAL A 480 14.07 -1.37 -7.75
N ALA A 481 13.75 -2.08 -6.67
CA ALA A 481 12.60 -1.73 -5.81
C ALA A 481 12.74 -0.32 -5.22
N PHE A 482 13.93 0.01 -4.73
CA PHE A 482 14.26 1.33 -4.22
C PHE A 482 14.12 2.43 -5.29
N GLY A 483 14.58 2.15 -6.51
CA GLY A 483 14.45 3.07 -7.64
C GLY A 483 13.00 3.34 -8.02
N MET A 484 12.10 2.37 -7.91
CA MET A 484 10.66 2.58 -8.14
C MET A 484 10.04 3.59 -7.14
N LEU A 485 10.69 3.80 -5.99
CA LEU A 485 10.34 4.82 -5.01
C LEU A 485 11.05 6.17 -5.25
N GLY A 486 11.82 6.29 -6.33
CA GLY A 486 12.59 7.49 -6.67
C GLY A 486 11.76 8.75 -6.92
N MET A 487 10.45 8.59 -7.11
CA MET A 487 9.50 9.67 -7.33
C MET A 487 8.26 9.53 -6.44
N GLY A 488 8.34 8.82 -5.31
CA GLY A 488 7.12 8.48 -4.58
C GLY A 488 6.32 9.64 -3.96
N PRO A 489 6.84 10.85 -3.65
CA PRO A 489 5.94 11.99 -3.42
C PRO A 489 5.01 12.25 -4.61
N VAL A 490 5.49 12.07 -5.84
CA VAL A 490 4.68 12.16 -7.06
C VAL A 490 3.75 10.94 -7.21
N THR A 491 4.24 9.72 -6.96
CA THR A 491 3.40 8.51 -7.02
C THR A 491 2.21 8.60 -6.06
N ILE A 492 2.45 9.02 -4.82
CA ILE A 492 1.38 9.25 -3.83
C ILE A 492 0.49 10.42 -4.24
N ALA A 493 1.05 11.46 -4.89
CA ALA A 493 0.26 12.59 -5.33
C ALA A 493 -0.74 12.24 -6.44
N VAL A 494 -0.35 11.40 -7.39
CA VAL A 494 -1.25 10.94 -8.46
C VAL A 494 -2.24 9.88 -7.97
N ASP A 495 -1.89 9.07 -6.97
CA ASP A 495 -2.83 8.12 -6.35
C ASP A 495 -3.88 8.87 -5.51
N SER A 496 -3.42 9.79 -4.64
CA SER A 496 -4.30 10.63 -3.81
C SER A 496 -5.15 11.61 -4.61
N TYR A 497 -4.88 11.77 -5.90
CA TYR A 497 -5.68 12.58 -6.81
C TYR A 497 -7.10 12.02 -6.91
N GLY A 498 -7.24 10.70 -7.10
CA GLY A 498 -8.52 10.02 -7.31
C GLY A 498 -9.54 10.24 -6.17
N PRO A 499 -9.21 9.92 -4.91
CA PRO A 499 -10.16 10.09 -3.80
C PRO A 499 -10.61 11.55 -3.58
N VAL A 500 -9.82 12.53 -4.03
CA VAL A 500 -10.20 13.94 -3.95
C VAL A 500 -11.19 14.30 -5.06
N THR A 501 -10.98 13.81 -6.28
CA THR A 501 -11.86 14.07 -7.42
C THR A 501 -13.21 13.39 -7.25
N ASP A 502 -13.19 12.13 -6.80
CA ASP A 502 -14.36 11.31 -6.50
C ASP A 502 -15.27 12.01 -5.48
N ASN A 503 -14.74 12.29 -4.28
CA ASN A 503 -15.52 13.00 -3.25
C ASN A 503 -15.91 14.43 -3.62
N ALA A 504 -15.22 15.09 -4.57
CA ALA A 504 -15.63 16.42 -5.00
C ALA A 504 -16.98 16.35 -5.74
N GLN A 505 -17.23 15.27 -6.49
CA GLN A 505 -18.52 14.98 -7.10
C GLN A 505 -19.59 14.74 -6.03
N SER A 506 -19.34 13.86 -5.06
CA SER A 506 -20.33 13.59 -4.00
C SER A 506 -20.61 14.83 -3.14
N VAL A 507 -19.59 15.65 -2.82
CA VAL A 507 -19.80 16.91 -2.09
C VAL A 507 -20.66 17.88 -2.89
N TYR A 508 -20.53 17.91 -4.21
CA TYR A 508 -21.38 18.73 -5.07
C TYR A 508 -22.84 18.29 -4.94
N GLU A 509 -23.14 17.01 -5.15
CA GLU A 509 -24.51 16.47 -5.12
C GLU A 509 -25.13 16.56 -3.71
N LEU A 510 -24.43 16.10 -2.68
CA LEU A 510 -24.88 16.12 -1.28
C LEU A 510 -25.14 17.53 -0.74
N SER A 511 -24.46 18.54 -1.28
CA SER A 511 -24.65 19.92 -0.85
C SER A 511 -26.05 20.44 -1.19
N LEU A 512 -26.69 19.92 -2.25
CA LEU A 512 -27.89 20.50 -2.87
C LEU A 512 -27.71 21.99 -3.18
N ILE A 513 -26.50 22.39 -3.58
CA ILE A 513 -26.18 23.80 -3.89
C ILE A 513 -27.12 24.37 -4.97
N GLU A 514 -27.57 23.53 -5.90
CA GLU A 514 -28.50 23.92 -6.96
C GLU A 514 -29.90 24.27 -6.46
N GLU A 515 -30.25 23.86 -5.24
CA GLU A 515 -31.54 24.15 -4.61
C GLU A 515 -31.50 25.32 -3.64
N VAL A 516 -30.31 25.89 -3.39
CA VAL A 516 -30.15 27.06 -2.53
C VAL A 516 -30.85 28.26 -3.17
N PRO A 517 -31.76 28.96 -2.46
CA PRO A 517 -32.42 30.15 -2.98
C PRO A 517 -31.40 31.25 -3.32
N ASN A 518 -31.58 31.94 -4.45
CA ASN A 518 -30.69 33.01 -4.92
C ASN A 518 -29.23 32.58 -5.08
N LYS A 519 -28.96 31.29 -5.33
CA LYS A 519 -27.61 30.72 -5.50
C LYS A 519 -26.70 31.50 -6.45
N ASP A 520 -27.23 31.95 -7.60
CA ASP A 520 -26.44 32.67 -8.60
C ASP A 520 -26.04 34.05 -8.07
N GLU A 521 -26.99 34.79 -7.49
CA GLU A 521 -26.78 36.13 -6.91
C GLU A 521 -25.87 36.07 -5.68
N GLU A 522 -26.03 35.07 -4.81
CA GLU A 522 -25.16 34.83 -3.65
C GLU A 522 -23.72 34.57 -4.07
N ILE A 523 -23.51 33.67 -5.05
CA ILE A 523 -22.18 33.33 -5.53
C ILE A 523 -21.51 34.53 -6.22
N GLU A 524 -22.25 35.26 -7.06
CA GLU A 524 -21.73 36.46 -7.71
C GLU A 524 -21.38 37.56 -6.69
N ARG A 525 -22.24 37.81 -5.70
CA ARG A 525 -22.03 38.82 -4.65
C ARG A 525 -20.85 38.48 -3.73
N ASP A 526 -20.80 37.24 -3.23
CA ASP A 526 -19.88 36.88 -2.14
C ASP A 526 -18.55 36.33 -2.67
N PHE A 527 -18.50 35.85 -3.91
CA PHE A 527 -17.30 35.22 -4.50
C PHE A 527 -16.84 35.80 -5.85
N GLY A 528 -17.63 36.68 -6.46
CA GLY A 528 -17.20 37.48 -7.62
C GLY A 528 -17.08 36.72 -8.94
N PHE A 529 -17.83 35.64 -9.13
CA PHE A 529 -17.89 34.91 -10.41
C PHE A 529 -19.30 34.37 -10.66
N LYS A 530 -19.66 34.21 -11.93
CA LYS A 530 -20.93 33.59 -12.35
C LYS A 530 -20.77 32.06 -12.36
N PRO A 531 -21.62 31.29 -11.67
CA PRO A 531 -21.53 29.82 -11.65
C PRO A 531 -21.95 29.20 -13.00
N ASP A 532 -21.26 28.14 -13.41
CA ASP A 532 -21.62 27.28 -14.55
C ASP A 532 -21.97 25.87 -14.04
N TRP A 533 -23.27 25.57 -14.02
CA TRP A 533 -23.82 24.35 -13.42
C TRP A 533 -23.64 23.11 -14.31
N GLU A 534 -23.80 23.24 -15.63
CA GLU A 534 -23.66 22.11 -16.56
C GLU A 534 -22.20 21.70 -16.70
N LYS A 535 -21.30 22.67 -16.92
CA LYS A 535 -19.89 22.37 -17.14
C LYS A 535 -19.20 21.89 -15.87
N SER A 536 -19.70 22.31 -14.71
CA SER A 536 -19.25 21.84 -13.40
C SER A 536 -19.35 20.32 -13.27
N LYS A 537 -20.53 19.72 -13.51
CA LYS A 537 -20.74 18.26 -13.40
C LYS A 537 -19.86 17.49 -14.35
N HIS A 538 -19.83 17.90 -15.63
CA HIS A 538 -18.97 17.28 -16.63
C HIS A 538 -17.50 17.30 -16.21
N TYR A 539 -16.99 18.42 -15.68
CA TYR A 539 -15.60 18.47 -15.22
C TYR A 539 -15.33 17.65 -13.97
N LEU A 540 -16.31 17.47 -13.08
CA LEU A 540 -16.13 16.62 -11.91
C LEU A 540 -16.04 15.15 -12.36
N GLU A 541 -16.96 14.70 -13.21
CA GLU A 541 -17.01 13.32 -13.73
C GLU A 541 -15.81 12.98 -14.64
N GLU A 542 -15.43 13.87 -15.57
CA GLU A 542 -14.26 13.66 -16.45
C GLU A 542 -12.96 13.54 -15.62
N ASN A 543 -12.89 14.29 -14.54
CA ASN A 543 -11.72 14.34 -13.69
C ASN A 543 -11.66 13.15 -12.71
N ASP A 544 -12.80 12.66 -12.28
CA ASP A 544 -12.94 11.38 -11.57
C ASP A 544 -12.46 10.21 -12.44
N GLY A 545 -12.86 10.14 -13.71
CA GLY A 545 -12.36 9.14 -14.66
C GLY A 545 -10.83 9.15 -14.80
N ALA A 546 -10.21 10.33 -14.82
CA ALA A 546 -8.75 10.45 -14.76
C ALA A 546 -8.19 10.00 -13.40
N GLY A 547 -8.86 10.34 -12.30
CA GLY A 547 -8.56 9.84 -10.96
C GLY A 547 -8.52 8.31 -10.89
N ASN A 548 -9.51 7.62 -11.46
CA ASN A 548 -9.59 6.15 -11.52
C ASN A 548 -8.44 5.54 -12.30
N THR A 549 -8.07 6.14 -13.44
CA THR A 549 -6.87 5.72 -14.19
C THR A 549 -5.61 5.81 -13.32
N PHE A 550 -5.37 6.93 -12.64
CA PHE A 550 -4.12 7.11 -11.87
C PHE A 550 -4.09 6.31 -10.57
N LYS A 551 -5.23 6.16 -9.90
CA LYS A 551 -5.44 5.20 -8.80
C LYS A 551 -5.08 3.78 -9.26
N ALA A 552 -5.50 3.36 -10.45
CA ALA A 552 -5.14 2.06 -11.00
C ALA A 552 -3.64 1.96 -11.31
N THR A 553 -3.03 2.98 -11.90
CA THR A 553 -1.60 2.95 -12.30
C THR A 553 -0.62 2.89 -11.12
N ALA A 554 -0.95 3.48 -9.98
CA ALA A 554 -0.08 3.45 -8.80
C ALA A 554 0.00 2.06 -8.15
N LYS A 555 -1.09 1.27 -8.21
CA LYS A 555 -1.19 -0.03 -7.53
C LYS A 555 -0.14 -1.04 -8.02
N PRO A 556 0.05 -1.29 -9.34
CA PRO A 556 1.12 -2.16 -9.83
C PRO A 556 2.53 -1.71 -9.47
N VAL A 557 2.78 -0.39 -9.36
CA VAL A 557 4.09 0.14 -8.93
C VAL A 557 4.34 -0.24 -7.46
N LEU A 558 3.38 0.01 -6.58
CA LEU A 558 3.50 -0.30 -5.15
C LEU A 558 3.68 -1.80 -4.90
N ILE A 559 2.87 -2.68 -5.51
CA ILE A 559 3.07 -4.13 -5.38
C ILE A 559 4.40 -4.59 -5.97
N GLY A 560 4.86 -3.97 -7.06
CA GLY A 560 6.18 -4.24 -7.64
C GLY A 560 7.30 -4.04 -6.64
N THR A 561 7.28 -2.92 -5.91
CA THR A 561 8.27 -2.66 -4.85
C THR A 561 8.21 -3.69 -3.72
N ALA A 562 7.01 -4.16 -3.37
CA ALA A 562 6.81 -5.18 -2.35
C ALA A 562 7.50 -6.49 -2.72
N VAL A 563 7.32 -6.94 -3.95
CA VAL A 563 7.79 -8.25 -4.42
C VAL A 563 9.30 -8.23 -4.64
N VAL A 564 9.78 -7.19 -5.32
CA VAL A 564 11.20 -7.00 -5.58
C VAL A 564 11.95 -6.73 -4.26
N GLY A 565 11.39 -5.92 -3.36
CA GLY A 565 11.96 -5.63 -2.04
C GLY A 565 11.91 -6.83 -1.08
N ALA A 566 10.83 -7.62 -1.09
CA ALA A 566 10.74 -8.86 -0.32
C ALA A 566 11.84 -9.84 -0.70
N THR A 567 12.27 -9.87 -1.97
CA THR A 567 13.40 -10.71 -2.41
C THR A 567 14.68 -10.39 -1.63
N THR A 568 14.98 -9.12 -1.40
CA THR A 568 16.13 -8.69 -0.60
C THR A 568 16.00 -9.11 0.87
N MET A 569 14.81 -8.95 1.46
CA MET A 569 14.55 -9.37 2.84
C MET A 569 14.62 -10.88 3.04
N ILE A 570 14.02 -11.65 2.13
CA ILE A 570 14.09 -13.13 2.14
C ILE A 570 15.55 -13.58 2.07
N PHE A 571 16.36 -12.85 1.30
CA PHE A 571 17.77 -13.14 1.21
C PHE A 571 18.55 -12.82 2.50
N SER A 572 18.21 -11.74 3.20
CA SER A 572 18.71 -11.50 4.55
C SER A 572 18.39 -12.67 5.49
N ILE A 573 17.17 -13.24 5.41
CA ILE A 573 16.80 -14.46 6.16
C ILE A 573 17.71 -15.64 5.79
N ILE A 574 18.00 -15.85 4.50
CA ILE A 574 18.90 -16.90 4.02
C ILE A 574 20.32 -16.75 4.60
N LEU A 575 20.86 -15.53 4.61
CA LEU A 575 22.18 -15.26 5.19
C LEU A 575 22.20 -15.50 6.71
N VAL A 576 21.14 -15.11 7.42
CA VAL A 576 20.99 -15.40 8.86
C VAL A 576 20.95 -16.92 9.11
N ILE A 577 20.12 -17.66 8.37
CA ILE A 577 20.03 -19.12 8.45
C ILE A 577 21.41 -19.75 8.24
N MET A 578 22.15 -19.31 7.22
CA MET A 578 23.49 -19.81 6.95
C MET A 578 24.45 -19.52 8.11
N LYS A 579 24.45 -18.29 8.65
CA LYS A 579 25.33 -17.90 9.77
C LYS A 579 25.04 -18.71 11.04
N THR A 580 23.76 -18.98 11.31
CA THR A 580 23.27 -19.64 12.54
C THR A 580 23.36 -21.16 12.46
N LEU A 581 22.88 -21.76 11.37
CA LEU A 581 22.76 -23.21 11.21
C LEU A 581 23.85 -23.84 10.34
N GLY A 582 24.61 -23.03 9.58
CA GLY A 582 25.59 -23.54 8.62
C GLY A 582 24.98 -24.19 7.38
N VAL A 583 23.69 -23.92 7.10
CA VAL A 583 22.99 -24.45 5.92
C VAL A 583 23.40 -23.63 4.70
N ASP A 584 23.85 -24.32 3.65
CA ASP A 584 24.24 -23.69 2.39
C ASP A 584 23.01 -23.04 1.70
N PRO A 585 23.05 -21.74 1.36
CA PRO A 585 21.99 -21.05 0.63
C PRO A 585 21.53 -21.77 -0.64
N ALA A 586 22.45 -22.40 -1.39
CA ALA A 586 22.09 -23.13 -2.61
C ALA A 586 21.22 -24.36 -2.33
N SER A 587 21.39 -24.99 -1.16
CA SER A 587 20.56 -26.11 -0.71
C SER A 587 19.16 -25.67 -0.29
N LEU A 588 18.99 -24.44 0.19
CA LEU A 588 17.70 -23.90 0.64
C LEU A 588 16.72 -23.71 -0.51
N LEU A 589 17.20 -23.27 -1.68
CA LEU A 589 16.37 -23.01 -2.87
C LEU A 589 16.37 -24.17 -3.88
N ASN A 590 16.84 -25.35 -3.47
CA ASN A 590 16.87 -26.52 -4.33
C ASN A 590 15.46 -27.09 -4.55
N LEU A 591 15.02 -27.18 -5.81
CA LEU A 591 13.72 -27.77 -6.19
C LEU A 591 13.61 -29.28 -5.89
N LEU A 592 14.73 -29.98 -5.73
CA LEU A 592 14.76 -31.39 -5.34
C LEU A 592 14.47 -31.57 -3.84
N ASN A 593 14.54 -30.51 -3.04
CA ASN A 593 14.09 -30.55 -1.65
C ASN A 593 12.55 -30.46 -1.62
N ALA A 594 11.89 -31.48 -1.06
CA ALA A 594 10.44 -31.54 -0.96
C ALA A 594 9.83 -30.32 -0.21
N TYR A 595 10.54 -29.79 0.79
CA TYR A 595 10.07 -28.62 1.54
C TYR A 595 9.97 -27.35 0.67
N THR A 596 10.83 -27.22 -0.35
CA THR A 596 10.78 -26.11 -1.31
C THR A 596 9.45 -26.13 -2.06
N ILE A 597 9.04 -27.29 -2.59
CA ILE A 597 7.79 -27.46 -3.33
C ILE A 597 6.58 -27.24 -2.42
N ILE A 598 6.62 -27.78 -1.20
CA ILE A 598 5.55 -27.59 -0.20
C ILE A 598 5.41 -26.10 0.15
N GLY A 599 6.53 -25.40 0.37
CA GLY A 599 6.54 -23.97 0.62
C GLY A 599 5.88 -23.18 -0.51
N PHE A 600 6.19 -23.53 -1.77
CA PHE A 600 5.53 -22.92 -2.92
C PHE A 600 4.02 -23.14 -2.93
N LEU A 601 3.55 -24.37 -2.68
CA LEU A 601 2.12 -24.65 -2.62
C LEU A 601 1.42 -23.88 -1.50
N LEU A 602 2.01 -23.86 -0.30
CA LEU A 602 1.43 -23.17 0.85
C LEU A 602 1.33 -21.66 0.63
N GLY A 603 2.32 -21.04 -0.01
CA GLY A 603 2.24 -19.61 -0.30
C GLY A 603 1.11 -19.28 -1.28
N GLY A 604 0.95 -20.08 -2.34
CA GLY A 604 -0.19 -19.98 -3.26
C GLY A 604 -1.53 -20.16 -2.54
N CYS A 605 -1.64 -21.16 -1.65
CA CYS A 605 -2.85 -21.37 -0.84
C CYS A 605 -3.21 -20.14 0.01
N VAL A 606 -2.22 -19.50 0.64
CA VAL A 606 -2.46 -18.31 1.48
C VAL A 606 -2.90 -17.12 0.63
N ILE A 607 -2.33 -16.89 -0.55
CA ILE A 607 -2.75 -15.79 -1.44
C ILE A 607 -4.20 -15.96 -1.89
N TYR A 608 -4.58 -17.14 -2.39
CA TYR A 608 -5.95 -17.38 -2.85
C TYR A 608 -6.96 -17.39 -1.71
N TRP A 609 -6.61 -17.95 -0.54
CA TRP A 609 -7.45 -17.84 0.64
C TRP A 609 -7.64 -16.37 1.04
N PHE A 610 -6.57 -15.58 1.09
CA PHE A 610 -6.63 -14.17 1.47
C PHE A 610 -7.59 -13.41 0.55
N THR A 611 -7.44 -13.54 -0.77
CA THR A 611 -8.33 -12.93 -1.76
C THR A 611 -9.80 -13.33 -1.57
N GLY A 612 -10.05 -14.61 -1.27
CA GLY A 612 -11.40 -15.08 -0.98
C GLY A 612 -11.95 -14.51 0.32
N ALA A 613 -11.15 -14.45 1.38
CA ALA A 613 -11.54 -13.97 2.69
C ALA A 613 -11.83 -12.46 2.71
N SER A 614 -11.02 -11.66 2.03
CA SER A 614 -11.24 -10.21 1.89
C SER A 614 -12.50 -9.92 1.09
N THR A 615 -12.69 -10.59 -0.05
CA THR A 615 -13.91 -10.46 -0.86
C THR A 615 -15.15 -10.91 -0.09
N GLN A 616 -15.09 -12.02 0.63
CA GLN A 616 -16.20 -12.51 1.48
C GLN A 616 -16.60 -11.48 2.55
N ALA A 617 -15.63 -10.80 3.17
CA ALA A 617 -15.90 -9.77 4.15
C ALA A 617 -16.66 -8.58 3.54
N VAL A 618 -16.30 -8.18 2.32
CA VAL A 618 -17.01 -7.15 1.56
C VAL A 618 -18.41 -7.62 1.19
N THR A 619 -18.56 -8.80 0.57
CA THR A 619 -19.85 -9.33 0.12
C THR A 619 -20.89 -9.38 1.25
N VAL A 620 -20.50 -9.87 2.43
CA VAL A 620 -21.43 -9.99 3.55
C VAL A 620 -21.72 -8.65 4.20
N GLY A 621 -20.72 -7.76 4.30
CA GLY A 621 -20.96 -6.41 4.79
C GLY A 621 -21.88 -5.62 3.85
N ALA A 622 -21.63 -5.68 2.54
CA ALA A 622 -22.41 -5.01 1.50
C ALA A 622 -23.87 -5.48 1.54
N ASN A 623 -24.12 -6.80 1.63
CA ASN A 623 -25.48 -7.32 1.79
C ASN A 623 -26.24 -6.68 2.96
N ARG A 624 -25.57 -6.47 4.11
CA ARG A 624 -26.18 -5.83 5.29
C ARG A 624 -26.40 -4.34 5.09
N ALA A 625 -25.44 -3.64 4.49
CA ALA A 625 -25.57 -2.23 4.15
C ALA A 625 -26.73 -2.01 3.17
N VAL A 626 -26.81 -2.81 2.10
CA VAL A 626 -27.90 -2.81 1.12
C VAL A 626 -29.25 -3.01 1.77
N ALA A 627 -29.40 -4.02 2.64
CA ALA A 627 -30.66 -4.28 3.33
C ALA A 627 -31.09 -3.07 4.17
N PHE A 628 -30.16 -2.50 4.95
CA PHE A 628 -30.43 -1.32 5.76
C PHE A 628 -30.81 -0.10 4.91
N ILE A 629 -30.06 0.19 3.85
CA ILE A 629 -30.31 1.34 2.97
C ILE A 629 -31.68 1.22 2.30
N LYS A 630 -32.05 0.04 1.80
CA LYS A 630 -33.37 -0.21 1.19
C LYS A 630 -34.53 0.09 2.12
N ASP A 631 -34.40 -0.26 3.40
CA ASP A 631 -35.46 -0.06 4.39
C ASP A 631 -35.58 1.40 4.86
N HIS A 632 -34.54 2.23 4.62
CA HIS A 632 -34.44 3.59 5.18
C HIS A 632 -34.35 4.71 4.14
N ILE A 633 -34.16 4.38 2.86
CA ILE A 633 -34.24 5.36 1.77
C ILE A 633 -35.70 5.78 1.56
N LYS A 634 -35.92 7.10 1.42
CA LYS A 634 -37.25 7.67 1.23
C LYS A 634 -37.29 8.44 -0.09
N LEU A 635 -38.10 7.95 -1.02
CA LEU A 635 -38.19 8.49 -2.39
C LEU A 635 -39.55 9.13 -2.69
N ASP A 636 -40.45 9.18 -1.71
CA ASP A 636 -41.76 9.82 -1.87
C ASP A 636 -41.61 11.31 -2.25
N PRO A 637 -42.51 11.89 -3.06
CA PRO A 637 -42.42 13.30 -3.47
C PRO A 637 -42.34 14.31 -2.32
N ASN A 638 -42.89 13.95 -1.15
CA ASN A 638 -42.90 14.78 0.06
C ASN A 638 -41.78 14.44 1.04
N ALA A 639 -40.92 13.46 0.72
CA ALA A 639 -39.81 13.08 1.57
C ALA A 639 -38.72 14.17 1.58
N PRO A 640 -37.97 14.32 2.68
CA PRO A 640 -36.78 15.16 2.69
C PRO A 640 -35.83 14.76 1.56
N LYS A 641 -35.29 15.76 0.85
CA LYS A 641 -34.32 15.55 -0.23
C LYS A 641 -32.92 15.14 0.26
N LYS A 642 -32.71 15.06 1.58
CA LYS A 642 -31.48 14.56 2.20
C LYS A 642 -31.82 13.40 3.14
N ALA A 643 -30.95 12.41 3.18
CA ALA A 643 -31.01 11.32 4.13
C ALA A 643 -30.88 11.84 5.57
N ASP A 644 -31.53 11.17 6.51
CA ASP A 644 -31.36 11.47 7.94
C ASP A 644 -29.93 11.16 8.37
N THR A 645 -29.31 12.07 9.11
CA THR A 645 -27.92 11.92 9.55
C THR A 645 -27.72 10.68 10.43
N LYS A 646 -28.73 10.24 11.21
CA LYS A 646 -28.59 9.03 12.02
C LYS A 646 -28.53 7.78 11.15
N SER A 647 -29.30 7.74 10.06
CA SER A 647 -29.23 6.64 9.08
C SER A 647 -27.84 6.55 8.46
N SER A 648 -27.24 7.67 8.04
CA SER A 648 -25.87 7.67 7.50
C SER A 648 -24.82 7.24 8.51
N VAL A 649 -24.91 7.70 9.77
CA VAL A 649 -24.02 7.25 10.85
C VAL A 649 -24.17 5.75 11.11
N GLU A 650 -25.38 5.21 10.99
CA GLU A 650 -25.64 3.78 11.17
C GLU A 650 -25.03 2.94 10.03
N VAL A 651 -25.09 3.40 8.78
CA VAL A 651 -24.38 2.73 7.67
C VAL A 651 -22.87 2.71 7.94
N VAL A 652 -22.26 3.84 8.33
CA VAL A 652 -20.84 3.90 8.73
C VAL A 652 -20.53 2.91 9.85
N ARG A 653 -21.42 2.76 10.84
CA ARG A 653 -21.27 1.79 11.93
C ARG A 653 -21.27 0.35 11.41
N ILE A 654 -22.20 0.01 10.51
CA ILE A 654 -22.28 -1.31 9.88
C ILE A 654 -20.98 -1.61 9.13
N CYS A 655 -20.54 -0.72 8.24
CA CYS A 655 -19.29 -0.88 7.49
C CYS A 655 -18.08 -1.09 8.41
N THR A 656 -17.96 -0.28 9.47
CA THR A 656 -16.85 -0.37 10.44
C THR A 656 -16.82 -1.73 11.14
N GLN A 657 -17.97 -2.23 11.58
CA GLN A 657 -18.04 -3.50 12.31
C GLN A 657 -17.63 -4.70 11.47
N TYR A 658 -18.07 -4.74 10.20
CA TYR A 658 -17.72 -5.84 9.30
C TYR A 658 -16.27 -5.74 8.82
N ALA A 659 -15.78 -4.52 8.57
CA ALA A 659 -14.36 -4.28 8.28
C ALA A 659 -13.45 -4.81 9.41
N GLN A 660 -13.74 -4.49 10.67
CA GLN A 660 -12.94 -4.96 11.80
C GLN A 660 -13.04 -6.48 12.02
N LYS A 661 -14.23 -7.07 11.88
CA LYS A 661 -14.41 -8.53 11.98
C LYS A 661 -13.64 -9.27 10.88
N GLY A 662 -13.72 -8.79 9.63
CA GLY A 662 -12.99 -9.35 8.50
C GLY A 662 -11.49 -9.26 8.72
N MET A 663 -10.99 -8.05 9.02
CA MET A 663 -9.57 -7.82 9.26
C MET A 663 -9.03 -8.65 10.44
N PHE A 664 -9.78 -8.82 11.52
CA PHE A 664 -9.35 -9.65 12.65
C PHE A 664 -9.13 -11.12 12.27
N ASN A 665 -10.03 -11.70 11.48
CA ASN A 665 -9.85 -13.08 11.01
C ASN A 665 -8.65 -13.20 10.07
N ILE A 666 -8.51 -12.26 9.13
CA ILE A 666 -7.42 -12.22 8.15
C ILE A 666 -6.08 -12.08 8.86
N PHE A 667 -5.94 -11.09 9.75
CA PHE A 667 -4.71 -10.82 10.48
C PHE A 667 -4.24 -12.03 11.28
N LEU A 668 -5.14 -12.66 12.06
CA LEU A 668 -4.76 -13.79 12.89
C LEU A 668 -4.37 -15.01 12.05
N ALA A 669 -5.06 -15.29 10.95
CA ALA A 669 -4.65 -16.37 10.07
C ALA A 669 -3.26 -16.09 9.45
N ILE A 670 -2.99 -14.90 8.92
CA ILE A 670 -1.67 -14.55 8.36
C ILE A 670 -0.58 -14.62 9.44
N PHE A 671 -0.83 -14.01 10.60
CA PHE A 671 0.10 -14.01 11.74
C PHE A 671 0.46 -15.43 12.19
N PHE A 672 -0.54 -16.30 12.37
CA PHE A 672 -0.31 -17.67 12.80
C PHE A 672 0.20 -18.58 11.67
N PHE A 673 -0.07 -18.29 10.39
CA PHE A 673 0.60 -18.99 9.29
C PHE A 673 2.09 -18.65 9.24
N ALA A 674 2.45 -17.37 9.37
CA ALA A 674 3.85 -16.95 9.42
C ALA A 674 4.60 -17.63 10.57
N LEU A 675 4.06 -17.56 11.81
CA LEU A 675 4.64 -18.26 12.96
C LEU A 675 4.67 -19.77 12.77
N GLY A 676 3.56 -20.35 12.31
CA GLY A 676 3.38 -21.79 12.15
C GLY A 676 4.35 -22.39 11.15
N PHE A 677 4.45 -21.80 9.97
CA PHE A 677 5.34 -22.27 8.91
C PHE A 677 6.81 -22.02 9.25
N ALA A 678 7.16 -20.89 9.89
CA ALA A 678 8.52 -20.67 10.39
C ALA A 678 8.92 -21.73 11.44
N CYS A 679 8.03 -21.99 12.41
CA CYS A 679 8.25 -23.01 13.43
C CYS A 679 8.35 -24.43 12.87
N LEU A 680 7.54 -24.77 11.85
CA LEU A 680 7.62 -26.04 11.14
C LEU A 680 8.87 -26.13 10.25
N ALA A 681 9.46 -25.02 9.85
CA ALA A 681 10.73 -24.97 9.13
C ALA A 681 11.96 -25.11 10.04
N SER A 682 11.77 -25.22 11.36
CA SER A 682 12.87 -25.43 12.30
C SER A 682 13.62 -26.74 12.02
N PRO A 683 14.96 -26.80 12.23
CA PRO A 683 15.72 -28.06 12.15
C PRO A 683 15.24 -29.16 13.10
N GLY A 684 14.50 -28.83 14.16
CA GLY A 684 13.86 -29.82 15.03
C GLY A 684 12.71 -30.57 14.38
N SER A 685 12.23 -30.13 13.22
CA SER A 685 11.16 -30.78 12.46
C SER A 685 11.64 -32.06 11.77
N VAL A 686 10.66 -32.81 11.25
CA VAL A 686 10.94 -33.87 10.27
C VAL A 686 11.79 -33.26 9.13
N GLY A 687 12.78 -34.00 8.65
CA GLY A 687 13.67 -33.54 7.56
C GLY A 687 14.88 -32.70 7.99
N GLY A 688 14.99 -32.34 9.28
CA GLY A 688 16.15 -31.62 9.80
C GLY A 688 16.38 -30.28 9.09
N ASN A 689 17.62 -30.00 8.70
CA ASN A 689 17.97 -28.76 7.98
C ASN A 689 17.22 -28.58 6.65
N ASN A 690 16.73 -29.65 6.01
CA ASN A 690 15.95 -29.51 4.78
C ASN A 690 14.61 -28.81 5.03
N ALA A 691 14.07 -28.87 6.26
CA ALA A 691 12.81 -28.22 6.61
C ALA A 691 12.88 -26.69 6.51
N VAL A 692 14.07 -26.12 6.66
CA VAL A 692 14.33 -24.67 6.62
C VAL A 692 13.92 -24.05 5.29
N SER A 693 14.03 -24.81 4.20
CA SER A 693 13.55 -24.40 2.87
C SER A 693 12.06 -24.06 2.84
N LEU A 694 11.24 -24.68 3.69
CA LEU A 694 9.78 -24.52 3.71
C LEU A 694 9.39 -23.05 3.82
N PHE A 695 9.95 -22.35 4.81
CA PHE A 695 9.55 -20.99 5.12
C PHE A 695 10.10 -20.00 4.09
N VAL A 696 11.35 -20.18 3.66
CA VAL A 696 11.97 -19.37 2.60
C VAL A 696 11.16 -19.48 1.29
N SER A 697 10.82 -20.70 0.86
CA SER A 697 10.03 -20.92 -0.35
C SER A 697 8.58 -20.43 -0.21
N TYR A 698 8.00 -20.51 0.99
CA TYR A 698 6.70 -19.91 1.29
C TYR A 698 6.69 -18.39 1.08
N LEU A 699 7.71 -17.68 1.57
CA LEU A 699 7.82 -16.22 1.38
C LEU A 699 8.01 -15.85 -0.10
N ILE A 700 8.87 -16.57 -0.83
CA ILE A 700 9.06 -16.38 -2.28
C ILE A 700 7.72 -16.60 -3.01
N SER A 701 6.99 -17.65 -2.65
CA SER A 701 5.69 -17.96 -3.24
C SER A 701 4.66 -16.86 -3.01
N ILE A 702 4.52 -16.38 -1.77
CA ILE A 702 3.60 -15.29 -1.45
C ILE A 702 3.90 -14.05 -2.28
N ALA A 703 5.17 -13.71 -2.47
CA ALA A 703 5.56 -12.58 -3.30
C ALA A 703 5.19 -12.81 -4.79
N LEU A 704 5.52 -13.96 -5.36
CA LEU A 704 5.26 -14.25 -6.78
C LEU A 704 3.76 -14.39 -7.10
N PHE A 705 3.02 -15.21 -6.36
CA PHE A 705 1.58 -15.35 -6.55
C PHE A 705 0.84 -14.05 -6.20
N GLY A 706 1.29 -13.35 -5.16
CA GLY A 706 0.75 -12.05 -4.77
C GLY A 706 0.91 -10.99 -5.85
N LEU A 707 2.05 -10.94 -6.55
CA LEU A 707 2.27 -10.02 -7.67
C LEU A 707 1.19 -10.16 -8.74
N PHE A 708 1.05 -11.37 -9.29
CA PHE A 708 0.14 -11.63 -10.40
C PHE A 708 -1.32 -11.47 -9.96
N GLN A 709 -1.66 -11.94 -8.76
CA GLN A 709 -3.01 -11.79 -8.23
C GLN A 709 -3.37 -10.31 -8.02
N ALA A 710 -2.46 -9.50 -7.49
CA ALA A 710 -2.69 -8.07 -7.28
C ALA A 710 -2.87 -7.32 -8.61
N VAL A 711 -1.99 -7.55 -9.59
CA VAL A 711 -2.05 -6.89 -10.90
C VAL A 711 -3.34 -7.27 -11.64
N PHE A 712 -3.66 -8.57 -11.68
CA PHE A 712 -4.88 -9.08 -12.29
C PHE A 712 -6.11 -8.37 -11.71
N MET A 713 -6.25 -8.38 -10.38
CA MET A 713 -7.43 -7.84 -9.70
C MET A 713 -7.52 -6.31 -9.81
N ALA A 714 -6.39 -5.60 -9.68
CA ALA A 714 -6.36 -4.14 -9.80
C ALA A 714 -6.82 -3.68 -11.19
N ASN A 715 -6.30 -4.31 -12.24
CA ASN A 715 -6.56 -3.89 -13.61
C ASN A 715 -7.90 -4.41 -14.14
N ALA A 716 -8.36 -5.59 -13.73
CA ALA A 716 -9.72 -6.05 -14.03
C ALA A 716 -10.76 -5.07 -13.44
N GLY A 717 -10.60 -4.74 -12.15
CA GLY A 717 -11.46 -3.77 -11.47
C GLY A 717 -11.42 -2.37 -12.09
N GLY A 718 -10.23 -1.84 -12.39
CA GLY A 718 -10.12 -0.54 -13.06
C GLY A 718 -10.71 -0.52 -14.47
N SER A 719 -10.68 -1.66 -15.18
CA SER A 719 -11.28 -1.78 -16.51
C SER A 719 -12.81 -1.75 -16.44
N TRP A 720 -13.41 -2.44 -15.46
CA TRP A 720 -14.86 -2.40 -15.24
C TRP A 720 -15.35 -1.01 -14.83
N ASP A 721 -14.65 -0.35 -13.90
CA ASP A 721 -14.97 1.00 -13.44
C ASP A 721 -14.96 2.01 -14.59
N ASN A 722 -13.86 2.07 -15.34
CA ASN A 722 -13.78 3.01 -16.45
C ASN A 722 -14.70 2.61 -17.62
N SER A 723 -15.12 1.35 -17.74
CA SER A 723 -16.19 0.98 -18.67
C SER A 723 -17.54 1.59 -18.27
N LYS A 724 -17.84 1.65 -16.96
CA LYS A 724 -19.00 2.38 -16.42
C LYS A 724 -18.89 3.87 -16.73
N LYS A 725 -17.74 4.49 -16.46
CA LYS A 725 -17.51 5.92 -16.73
C LYS A 725 -17.64 6.28 -18.22
N VAL A 726 -17.20 5.42 -19.15
CA VAL A 726 -17.44 5.62 -20.59
C VAL A 726 -18.95 5.65 -20.91
N VAL A 727 -19.74 4.74 -20.32
CA VAL A 727 -21.19 4.71 -20.53
C VAL A 727 -21.89 5.92 -19.90
N GLU A 728 -21.42 6.37 -18.74
CA GLU A 728 -21.98 7.50 -18.00
C GLU A 728 -21.66 8.86 -18.60
N VAL A 729 -20.42 9.05 -19.08
CA VAL A 729 -19.87 10.36 -19.46
C VAL A 729 -19.74 10.51 -20.98
N ASP A 730 -19.06 9.57 -21.64
CA ASP A 730 -18.77 9.69 -23.08
C ASP A 730 -20.00 9.38 -23.95
N LEU A 731 -20.84 8.43 -23.51
CA LEU A 731 -22.03 8.01 -24.23
C LEU A 731 -23.32 8.67 -23.73
N ASP A 732 -23.33 9.21 -22.50
CA ASP A 732 -24.50 9.78 -21.83
C ASP A 732 -25.72 8.82 -21.80
N LEU A 733 -25.47 7.55 -21.46
CA LEU A 733 -26.48 6.48 -21.48
C LEU A 733 -26.88 6.02 -20.07
N LYS A 734 -26.89 6.92 -19.08
CA LYS A 734 -27.30 6.61 -17.71
C LYS A 734 -28.73 6.05 -17.65
N GLY A 735 -28.93 5.02 -16.82
CA GLY A 735 -30.24 4.38 -16.61
C GLY A 735 -30.67 3.37 -17.67
N THR A 736 -29.87 3.15 -18.72
CA THR A 736 -30.11 2.13 -19.76
C THR A 736 -29.67 0.72 -19.31
N ASP A 737 -30.08 -0.33 -20.04
CA ASP A 737 -29.62 -1.71 -19.80
C ASP A 737 -28.11 -1.87 -19.94
N LEU A 738 -27.49 -1.08 -20.83
CA LEU A 738 -26.02 -1.03 -20.98
C LEU A 738 -25.38 -0.50 -19.69
N HIS A 739 -25.95 0.57 -19.14
CA HIS A 739 -25.49 1.16 -17.88
C HIS A 739 -25.69 0.20 -16.69
N ASP A 740 -26.83 -0.48 -16.60
CA ASP A 740 -27.04 -1.50 -15.56
C ASP A 740 -25.99 -2.61 -15.64
N ALA A 741 -25.63 -3.05 -16.86
CA ALA A 741 -24.60 -4.07 -17.07
C ALA A 741 -23.20 -3.59 -16.65
N SER A 742 -22.83 -2.33 -16.95
CA SER A 742 -21.53 -1.78 -16.55
C SER A 742 -21.44 -1.52 -15.05
N VAL A 743 -22.53 -1.12 -14.39
CA VAL A 743 -22.61 -1.00 -12.92
C VAL A 743 -22.42 -2.36 -12.23
N VAL A 744 -22.99 -3.45 -12.78
CA VAL A 744 -22.73 -4.80 -12.26
C VAL A 744 -21.25 -5.19 -12.40
N GLY A 745 -20.63 -4.84 -13.53
CA GLY A 745 -19.18 -5.01 -13.73
C GLY A 745 -18.35 -4.31 -12.67
N ASP A 746 -18.64 -3.03 -12.44
CA ASP A 746 -17.92 -2.19 -11.49
C ASP A 746 -18.05 -2.71 -10.05
N THR A 747 -19.28 -3.04 -9.62
CA THR A 747 -19.54 -3.60 -8.28
C THR A 747 -18.90 -4.98 -8.06
N VAL A 748 -18.61 -5.74 -9.11
CA VAL A 748 -17.74 -6.94 -9.04
C VAL A 748 -16.26 -6.56 -8.92
N GLY A 749 -15.85 -5.51 -9.63
CA GLY A 749 -14.50 -4.95 -9.64
C GLY A 749 -14.06 -4.24 -8.36
N ASP A 750 -14.99 -3.72 -7.59
CA ASP A 750 -14.75 -2.99 -6.35
C ASP A 750 -13.94 -3.77 -5.30
N PRO A 751 -14.36 -4.96 -4.84
CA PRO A 751 -13.56 -5.74 -3.90
C PRO A 751 -12.26 -6.25 -4.52
N PHE A 752 -12.16 -6.27 -5.86
CA PHE A 752 -10.94 -6.63 -6.57
C PHE A 752 -9.91 -5.52 -6.46
N LYS A 753 -10.25 -4.31 -6.94
CA LYS A 753 -9.33 -3.18 -7.09
C LYS A 753 -9.04 -2.45 -5.79
N ASP A 754 -9.96 -2.38 -4.83
CA ASP A 754 -9.81 -1.51 -3.64
C ASP A 754 -9.78 -2.25 -2.31
N THR A 755 -9.96 -3.58 -2.32
CA THR A 755 -9.75 -4.40 -1.12
C THR A 755 -8.64 -5.42 -1.33
N SER A 756 -8.85 -6.40 -2.22
CA SER A 756 -7.99 -7.58 -2.29
C SER A 756 -6.63 -7.27 -2.92
N SER A 757 -6.60 -6.65 -4.10
CA SER A 757 -5.35 -6.34 -4.82
C SER A 757 -4.40 -5.47 -4.00
N VAL A 758 -4.91 -4.34 -3.50
CA VAL A 758 -4.13 -3.34 -2.77
C VAL A 758 -3.62 -3.84 -1.42
N SER A 759 -4.32 -4.80 -0.81
CA SER A 759 -3.92 -5.36 0.47
C SER A 759 -2.82 -6.40 0.36
N LEU A 760 -2.61 -6.99 -0.83
CA LEU A 760 -1.54 -7.96 -1.04
C LEU A 760 -0.14 -7.35 -0.82
N ASN A 761 0.03 -6.07 -1.13
CA ASN A 761 1.28 -5.34 -0.91
C ASN A 761 1.70 -5.36 0.58
N PRO A 762 0.95 -4.76 1.52
CA PRO A 762 1.35 -4.77 2.92
C PRO A 762 1.34 -6.19 3.52
N ILE A 763 0.56 -7.14 2.99
CA ILE A 763 0.60 -8.54 3.44
C ILE A 763 1.91 -9.23 3.09
N ILE A 764 2.40 -9.07 1.87
CA ILE A 764 3.67 -9.67 1.43
C ILE A 764 4.80 -9.15 2.31
N LYS A 765 4.86 -7.83 2.51
CA LYS A 765 5.91 -7.20 3.31
C LYS A 765 5.79 -7.51 4.79
N PHE A 766 4.59 -7.43 5.37
CA PHE A 766 4.36 -7.84 6.76
C PHE A 766 4.77 -9.28 6.98
N THR A 767 4.32 -10.21 6.13
CA THR A 767 4.65 -11.64 6.26
C THR A 767 6.16 -11.89 6.12
N THR A 768 6.85 -11.10 5.29
CA THR A 768 8.31 -11.22 5.10
C THR A 768 9.10 -10.64 6.27
N LEU A 769 8.75 -9.44 6.75
CA LEU A 769 9.42 -8.76 7.86
C LEU A 769 9.16 -9.46 9.20
N PHE A 770 7.89 -9.70 9.51
CA PHE A 770 7.55 -10.51 10.67
C PHE A 770 8.05 -11.94 10.51
N GLY A 771 8.14 -12.44 9.26
CA GLY A 771 8.70 -13.74 8.94
C GLY A 771 10.17 -13.88 9.30
N LEU A 772 10.99 -12.85 9.09
CA LEU A 772 12.38 -12.82 9.57
C LEU A 772 12.42 -13.09 11.08
N LEU A 773 11.68 -12.30 11.86
CA LEU A 773 11.58 -12.47 13.32
C LEU A 773 11.06 -13.87 13.72
N ALA A 774 10.02 -14.35 13.03
CA ALA A 774 9.43 -15.67 13.29
C ALA A 774 10.42 -16.80 13.01
N MET A 775 11.21 -16.68 11.94
CA MET A 775 12.19 -17.66 11.55
C MET A 775 13.39 -17.67 12.50
N GLU A 776 13.89 -16.50 12.89
CA GLU A 776 14.96 -16.40 13.90
C GLU A 776 14.55 -17.03 15.23
N MET A 777 13.33 -16.77 15.68
CA MET A 777 12.77 -17.44 16.85
C MET A 777 12.73 -18.96 16.67
N ALA A 778 12.27 -19.45 15.51
CA ALA A 778 12.14 -20.89 15.24
C ALA A 778 13.49 -21.63 15.16
N ILE A 779 14.57 -20.92 14.78
CA ILE A 779 15.93 -21.47 14.72
C ILE A 779 16.78 -21.11 15.94
N ALA A 780 16.21 -20.49 16.98
CA ALA A 780 16.94 -20.23 18.22
C ALA A 780 17.26 -21.56 18.94
N PRO A 781 18.51 -21.84 19.36
CA PRO A 781 18.92 -23.16 19.88
C PRO A 781 18.07 -23.67 21.06
N ASN A 782 17.61 -22.77 21.92
CA ASN A 782 16.76 -23.05 23.08
C ASN A 782 15.26 -23.27 22.72
N PHE A 783 14.86 -22.98 21.48
CA PHE A 783 13.48 -23.12 21.01
C PHE A 783 13.33 -24.14 19.88
N GLN A 784 14.40 -24.46 19.14
CA GLN A 784 14.38 -25.37 17.97
C GLN A 784 13.67 -26.70 18.21
N SER A 785 13.81 -27.32 19.40
CA SER A 785 13.18 -28.61 19.71
C SER A 785 11.67 -28.49 19.99
N VAL A 786 11.22 -27.32 20.46
CA VAL A 786 9.82 -27.03 20.81
C VAL A 786 9.08 -26.41 19.62
N ALA A 787 9.80 -25.73 18.72
CA ALA A 787 9.26 -25.02 17.57
C ALA A 787 8.30 -25.89 16.74
N PRO A 788 8.59 -27.15 16.34
CA PRO A 788 7.68 -27.92 15.50
C PRO A 788 6.30 -28.15 16.14
N TRP A 789 6.27 -28.41 17.45
CA TRP A 789 5.03 -28.61 18.20
C TRP A 789 4.19 -27.33 18.29
N MET A 790 4.85 -26.20 18.56
CA MET A 790 4.21 -24.89 18.51
C MET A 790 3.73 -24.56 17.10
N GLY A 791 4.49 -24.97 16.07
CA GLY A 791 4.15 -24.82 14.67
C GLY A 791 2.84 -25.51 14.31
N ILE A 792 2.65 -26.77 14.73
CA ILE A 792 1.39 -27.49 14.54
C ILE A 792 0.22 -26.75 15.18
N VAL A 793 0.39 -26.28 16.43
CA VAL A 793 -0.64 -25.52 17.16
C VAL A 793 -1.00 -24.24 16.40
N PHE A 794 0.01 -23.47 15.97
CA PHE A 794 -0.20 -22.23 15.23
C PHE A 794 -0.90 -22.49 13.89
N VAL A 795 -0.52 -23.52 13.14
CA VAL A 795 -1.22 -23.88 11.88
C VAL A 795 -2.67 -24.27 12.15
N ILE A 796 -2.97 -25.02 13.21
CA ILE A 796 -4.36 -25.35 13.58
C ILE A 796 -5.16 -24.08 13.88
N VAL A 797 -4.57 -23.13 14.62
CA VAL A 797 -5.21 -21.84 14.92
C VAL A 797 -5.41 -21.04 13.63
N ALA A 798 -4.43 -21.00 12.74
CA ALA A 798 -4.53 -20.32 11.45
C ALA A 798 -5.67 -20.91 10.59
N VAL A 799 -5.73 -22.23 10.46
CA VAL A 799 -6.80 -22.95 9.74
C VAL A 799 -8.17 -22.72 10.39
N PHE A 800 -8.24 -22.60 11.71
CA PHE A 800 -9.49 -22.20 12.38
C PHE A 800 -9.94 -20.79 11.95
N PHE A 801 -9.02 -19.84 11.79
CA PHE A 801 -9.34 -18.51 11.29
C PHE A 801 -9.66 -18.49 9.78
N VAL A 802 -9.05 -19.38 8.98
CA VAL A 802 -9.47 -19.64 7.59
C VAL A 802 -10.91 -20.13 7.52
N TRP A 803 -11.26 -21.12 8.35
CA TRP A 803 -12.64 -21.60 8.45
C TRP A 803 -13.59 -20.47 8.91
N ARG A 804 -13.18 -19.72 9.93
CA ARG A 804 -13.98 -18.62 10.49
C ARG A 804 -14.21 -17.50 9.47
N SER A 805 -13.23 -17.18 8.62
CA SER A 805 -13.35 -16.10 7.64
C SER A 805 -14.43 -16.35 6.59
N PHE A 806 -14.81 -17.61 6.36
CA PHE A 806 -15.97 -17.97 5.54
C PHE A 806 -17.20 -18.26 6.40
N TYR A 807 -17.17 -19.30 7.24
CA TYR A 807 -18.37 -19.85 7.87
C TYR A 807 -19.03 -18.95 8.93
N ARG A 808 -18.26 -18.04 9.55
CA ARG A 808 -18.77 -17.04 10.51
C ARG A 808 -19.00 -15.66 9.87
N MET A 809 -18.75 -15.54 8.57
CA MET A 809 -18.98 -14.35 7.76
C MET A 809 -19.90 -14.72 6.59
N ARG A 810 -20.98 -15.49 6.82
CA ARG A 810 -21.98 -15.81 5.80
C ARG A 810 -23.18 -14.87 5.93
N ILE A 811 -23.97 -14.77 4.87
CA ILE A 811 -25.29 -14.15 4.92
C ILE A 811 -26.21 -15.11 5.68
N ASP A 812 -26.92 -14.62 6.70
CA ASP A 812 -27.67 -15.45 7.66
C ASP A 812 -29.06 -15.92 7.15
N ASP A 813 -29.32 -15.84 5.84
CA ASP A 813 -30.58 -16.30 5.25
C ASP A 813 -30.57 -17.79 4.91
N THR A 814 -31.69 -18.45 5.21
CA THR A 814 -31.91 -19.82 4.73
C THR A 814 -32.48 -19.78 3.31
N ILE A 815 -32.26 -20.84 2.53
CA ILE A 815 -32.90 -20.99 1.21
C ILE A 815 -34.43 -20.94 1.33
N GLY A 816 -34.99 -21.42 2.44
CA GLY A 816 -36.41 -21.29 2.77
C GLY A 816 -36.88 -19.83 2.84
N ASN A 817 -36.13 -18.97 3.54
CA ASN A 817 -36.43 -17.53 3.61
C ASN A 817 -36.48 -16.89 2.22
N ILE A 818 -35.57 -17.29 1.32
CA ILE A 818 -35.49 -16.76 -0.04
C ILE A 818 -36.70 -17.20 -0.86
N ILE A 819 -37.08 -18.49 -0.78
CA ILE A 819 -38.26 -19.03 -1.47
C ILE A 819 -39.52 -18.32 -0.96
N ASP A 820 -39.66 -18.14 0.36
CA ASP A 820 -40.80 -17.45 0.95
C ASP A 820 -40.87 -15.97 0.53
N ALA A 821 -39.73 -15.29 0.43
CA ALA A 821 -39.67 -13.92 -0.06
C ALA A 821 -40.03 -13.80 -1.54
N TYR A 822 -39.64 -14.79 -2.36
CA TYR A 822 -39.97 -14.83 -3.78
C TYR A 822 -41.45 -15.12 -4.00
N ASN A 823 -42.02 -16.08 -3.27
CA ASN A 823 -43.45 -16.43 -3.36
C ASN A 823 -44.37 -15.30 -2.85
N LYS A 824 -43.85 -14.35 -2.08
CA LYS A 824 -44.58 -13.16 -1.60
C LYS A 824 -44.57 -12.00 -2.59
N LYS A 825 -43.68 -12.01 -3.59
CA LYS A 825 -43.65 -11.02 -4.68
C LYS A 825 -44.46 -11.53 -5.85
#